data_AF-A0A5P1A1B3-F1
#
_entry.id   AF-A0A5P1A1B3-F1
#
_cell.length_a   1.000
_cell.length_b   1.000
_cell.length_c   1.000
_cell.angle_alpha   90.00
_cell.angle_beta   90.00
_cell.angle_gamma   90.00
#
_symmetry.space_group_name_H-M   'P 1'
#
loop_
_entity.id
_entity.type
_entity.pdbx_description
1 polymer ?
#
loop_
_entity_poly.entity_id
_entity_poly.type
_entity_poly.pdbx_seq_one_letter_code
_entity_poly.pdbx_strand_id
1 'polypeptide(L)'
;CSGGVKMARGPGGGGGGTQAESAKNMFDRIGQQVHDEIVKNGGADTKKYIEALKGNLQKAASTNWETLGTADPCDLVKEYNKRVNGGAARGKRYPCGTRKEDVSRFSDTQGAQCDKKKIKDNSEGACAPFRRLHVCVRNLESIQTNNYDSSKAKHNLLVDVCMAAKYEGELIKIHYTPYLLNNEGTSSQICTMLARSFADIGDIVRGKDLFIGYNERDRKEKQKIQDNLKDIFKKIHSGLDREAKDRYKKDDDNYYQLREDWWTANRATIWEAITCDAGSGKYFRQTCGDSGDEKGPSQAHDKCRCTTHDVPTYFDYVPQYLRWFEEWAEDFCRKRKKQLQNAKSKCRGRNNDKYCTLNGYDCKETIRGENKLVRDYECTDCLIACDPFIHWIDNQKLEFLKQKEKYKNAINEKDKIKETEYGKINKIYAKEFYEKLEKQYKTVDLFLTLLNKEKECLSQPKVKDKNYINFNEDTNEIFSHTEICEPCPWCGLRNKNPPWEANDINSCGEEKIISFSDDDTTDISILSPNKGNQNILDELKDFCSNSSSKNIKMEKWRCHYEENKEDPKNYSDNCILQDENTGKKNQRIMPYEAFFSLWVSRMLNDSIKWRTQLTKCIKNVDKTACMKWCINPCECFEKWVEQKQKEWGKIKHHFDQQKNLEGSERNTTLNYYLKEFFEEKIKKAYGEDKCKELMQKIKKIAGSQKIGHTEHSEDAIKFLLKHEEDEAESCLKNQEQDECPDEESEDEDEDEEPRAHNPCVDKNDSKFVKVKEIAKKMHREAKRKMRNNTRGSGGRRNLRADASKGKYNKGVDGSKLKGDNICNINTSHSNATDQSNEPCNGKDVNNKRFDIGTDWKGGTS
;
A
#
# COMPACT_ATOMS: atom_id res chain seq x y z
N CYS A 1 -65.96 1.18 -42.94
CA CYS A 1 -65.53 -0.22 -42.92
C CYS A 1 -65.02 -0.57 -41.52
N SER A 2 -65.69 -1.54 -40.91
CA SER A 2 -65.33 -2.47 -39.81
C SER A 2 -63.97 -2.23 -39.12
N GLY A 3 -63.81 -2.09 -37.81
CA GLY A 3 -64.42 -2.81 -36.68
C GLY A 3 -63.32 -3.57 -35.93
N GLY A 4 -63.24 -3.50 -34.58
CA GLY A 4 -62.43 -4.46 -33.81
C GLY A 4 -61.79 -4.01 -32.47
N VAL A 5 -62.53 -4.21 -31.38
CA VAL A 5 -62.13 -4.72 -30.03
C VAL A 5 -61.00 -4.04 -29.22
N LYS A 6 -61.41 -3.44 -28.07
CA LYS A 6 -60.57 -3.17 -26.90
C LYS A 6 -60.33 -4.47 -26.09
N MET A 7 -59.08 -4.73 -25.70
CA MET A 7 -58.74 -5.59 -24.55
C MET A 7 -57.88 -4.82 -23.55
N ALA A 8 -58.17 -5.03 -22.26
CA ALA A 8 -57.66 -4.29 -21.11
C ALA A 8 -56.17 -4.57 -20.81
N ARG A 9 -55.42 -3.52 -20.41
CA ARG A 9 -54.09 -3.63 -19.80
C ARG A 9 -54.23 -3.74 -18.28
N GLY A 10 -53.60 -4.75 -17.69
CA GLY A 10 -53.48 -4.93 -16.25
C GLY A 10 -52.63 -3.84 -15.56
N PRO A 11 -52.65 -3.77 -14.21
CA PRO A 11 -52.11 -2.63 -13.48
C PRO A 11 -50.59 -2.72 -13.40
N GLY A 12 -49.93 -1.87 -14.18
CA GLY A 12 -48.54 -1.49 -13.98
C GLY A 12 -48.45 -0.17 -13.22
N GLY A 13 -47.35 0.00 -12.47
CA GLY A 13 -46.82 1.34 -12.18
C GLY A 13 -46.73 1.71 -10.70
N GLY A 14 -45.71 1.21 -10.02
CA GLY A 14 -45.11 1.87 -8.85
C GLY A 14 -43.82 2.57 -9.26
N GLY A 15 -43.92 3.56 -10.14
CA GLY A 15 -42.80 4.41 -10.55
C GLY A 15 -42.56 5.51 -9.53
N GLY A 16 -41.68 5.24 -8.56
CA GLY A 16 -41.12 6.28 -7.69
C GLY A 16 -40.12 7.13 -8.47
N GLY A 17 -40.27 8.45 -8.39
CA GLY A 17 -39.59 9.45 -9.20
C GLY A 17 -38.06 9.33 -9.27
N THR A 18 -37.53 9.62 -10.45
CA THR A 18 -36.10 9.66 -10.80
C THR A 18 -35.36 10.76 -10.03
N GLN A 19 -34.89 10.44 -8.82
CA GLN A 19 -33.56 10.88 -8.42
C GLN A 19 -32.57 10.23 -9.40
N ALA A 20 -31.58 10.97 -9.91
CA ALA A 20 -30.64 10.42 -10.89
C ALA A 20 -29.92 9.19 -10.30
N GLU A 21 -30.37 8.00 -10.68
CA GLU A 21 -29.92 6.75 -10.08
C GLU A 21 -28.42 6.55 -10.33
N SER A 22 -27.64 6.41 -9.25
CA SER A 22 -26.20 6.12 -9.29
C SER A 22 -25.93 4.61 -9.42
N ALA A 23 -24.68 4.22 -9.67
CA ALA A 23 -24.33 2.81 -9.88
C ALA A 23 -24.61 1.95 -8.65
N LYS A 24 -24.30 2.44 -7.44
CA LYS A 24 -24.61 1.73 -6.19
C LYS A 24 -26.12 1.51 -5.99
N ASN A 25 -26.96 2.49 -6.32
CA ASN A 25 -28.42 2.34 -6.24
C ASN A 25 -28.93 1.25 -7.17
N MET A 26 -28.45 1.28 -8.42
CA MET A 26 -28.80 0.30 -9.44
C MET A 26 -28.35 -1.10 -9.04
N PHE A 27 -27.10 -1.27 -8.60
CA PHE A 27 -26.57 -2.56 -8.18
C PHE A 27 -27.32 -3.13 -7.00
N ASP A 28 -27.57 -2.32 -5.98
CA ASP A 28 -28.33 -2.77 -4.83
C ASP A 28 -29.73 -3.22 -5.28
N ARG A 29 -30.37 -2.52 -6.23
CA ARG A 29 -31.75 -2.82 -6.68
C ARG A 29 -31.80 -4.15 -7.42
N ILE A 30 -30.87 -4.37 -8.34
CA ILE A 30 -30.76 -5.65 -9.03
C ILE A 30 -30.42 -6.76 -8.02
N GLY A 31 -29.52 -6.49 -7.06
CA GLY A 31 -29.18 -7.41 -5.98
C GLY A 31 -30.40 -7.81 -5.15
N GLN A 32 -31.29 -6.86 -4.83
CA GLN A 32 -32.56 -7.13 -4.16
C GLN A 32 -33.47 -8.00 -5.03
N GLN A 33 -33.59 -7.72 -6.33
CA GLN A 33 -34.41 -8.55 -7.24
C GLN A 33 -33.89 -9.99 -7.30
N VAL A 34 -32.57 -10.17 -7.35
CA VAL A 34 -31.91 -11.49 -7.31
C VAL A 34 -32.21 -12.18 -5.97
N HIS A 35 -31.93 -11.52 -4.85
CA HIS A 35 -32.24 -12.04 -3.52
C HIS A 35 -33.71 -12.45 -3.39
N ASP A 36 -34.65 -11.61 -3.81
CA ASP A 36 -36.08 -11.88 -3.66
C ASP A 36 -36.53 -13.05 -4.54
N GLU A 37 -35.99 -13.17 -5.75
CA GLU A 37 -36.26 -14.30 -6.65
C GLU A 37 -35.77 -15.65 -6.07
N ILE A 38 -34.63 -15.64 -5.39
CA ILE A 38 -34.01 -16.87 -4.86
C ILE A 38 -34.54 -17.22 -3.47
N VAL A 39 -34.65 -16.23 -2.58
CA VAL A 39 -34.91 -16.41 -1.16
C VAL A 39 -36.39 -16.26 -0.83
N LYS A 40 -37.05 -15.22 -1.36
CA LYS A 40 -38.47 -14.97 -1.06
C LYS A 40 -39.39 -15.84 -1.91
N ASN A 41 -39.04 -16.02 -3.19
CA ASN A 41 -39.86 -16.77 -4.15
C ASN A 41 -39.46 -18.25 -4.27
N GLY A 42 -38.42 -18.71 -3.58
CA GLY A 42 -37.88 -20.08 -3.65
C GLY A 42 -38.78 -21.21 -3.10
N GLY A 43 -40.07 -20.96 -2.87
CA GLY A 43 -41.03 -21.94 -2.35
C GLY A 43 -40.81 -22.32 -0.86
N ALA A 44 -41.67 -23.21 -0.35
CA ALA A 44 -41.61 -23.67 1.05
C ALA A 44 -40.30 -24.43 1.35
N ASP A 45 -39.80 -25.17 0.37
CA ASP A 45 -38.57 -25.97 0.48
C ASP A 45 -37.35 -25.10 0.77
N THR A 46 -37.14 -24.00 0.03
CA THR A 46 -35.99 -23.11 0.26
C THR A 46 -36.01 -22.50 1.67
N LYS A 47 -37.19 -22.12 2.18
CA LYS A 47 -37.33 -21.62 3.56
C LYS A 47 -36.97 -22.69 4.61
N LYS A 48 -37.41 -23.94 4.39
CA LYS A 48 -37.10 -25.07 5.28
C LYS A 48 -35.59 -25.31 5.39
N TYR A 49 -34.85 -25.26 4.29
CA TYR A 49 -33.41 -25.48 4.29
C TYR A 49 -32.61 -24.29 4.87
N ILE A 50 -33.06 -23.06 4.60
CA ILE A 50 -32.48 -21.85 5.23
C ILE A 50 -32.60 -21.93 6.75
N GLU A 51 -33.78 -22.31 7.27
CA GLU A 51 -33.96 -22.51 8.73
C GLU A 51 -33.08 -23.64 9.28
N ALA A 52 -32.88 -24.73 8.53
CA ALA A 52 -31.97 -25.81 8.92
C ALA A 52 -30.51 -25.34 9.03
N LEU A 53 -30.09 -24.30 8.29
CA LEU A 53 -28.73 -23.76 8.30
C LEU A 53 -28.53 -22.58 9.25
N LYS A 54 -29.61 -22.06 9.83
CA LYS A 54 -29.57 -20.92 10.74
C LYS A 54 -28.70 -21.21 11.96
N GLY A 55 -27.68 -20.37 12.13
CA GLY A 55 -26.80 -20.38 13.28
C GLY A 55 -27.53 -19.85 14.52
N ASN A 56 -27.01 -20.19 15.70
CA ASN A 56 -27.56 -19.78 16.97
C ASN A 56 -26.38 -19.49 17.91
N LEU A 57 -26.20 -18.20 18.22
CA LEU A 57 -25.07 -17.73 19.04
C LEU A 57 -25.14 -18.28 20.47
N GLN A 58 -26.33 -18.51 21.04
CA GLN A 58 -26.48 -19.13 22.36
C GLN A 58 -26.03 -20.59 22.37
N LYS A 59 -26.37 -21.36 21.33
CA LYS A 59 -25.92 -22.75 21.21
C LYS A 59 -24.41 -22.81 21.06
N ALA A 60 -23.80 -21.92 20.27
CA ALA A 60 -22.35 -21.83 20.20
C ALA A 60 -21.73 -21.46 21.58
N ALA A 61 -22.39 -20.56 22.32
CA ALA A 61 -21.94 -20.07 23.62
C ALA A 61 -21.84 -21.15 24.69
N SER A 62 -22.75 -22.13 24.65
CA SER A 62 -22.78 -23.23 25.61
C SER A 62 -21.62 -24.24 25.50
N THR A 63 -20.76 -24.11 24.48
CA THR A 63 -19.87 -25.21 24.06
C THR A 63 -18.44 -24.84 23.75
N ASN A 64 -18.12 -23.56 23.58
CA ASN A 64 -16.73 -23.11 23.44
C ASN A 64 -16.34 -22.33 24.70
N TRP A 65 -15.52 -22.95 25.55
CA TRP A 65 -15.09 -22.37 26.84
C TRP A 65 -14.32 -21.05 26.65
N GLU A 66 -13.77 -20.81 25.46
CA GLU A 66 -12.91 -19.66 25.16
C GLU A 66 -13.66 -18.37 24.76
N THR A 67 -14.94 -18.37 24.33
CA THR A 67 -15.47 -17.21 23.57
C THR A 67 -16.77 -16.55 24.02
N LEU A 68 -17.64 -17.16 24.84
CA LEU A 68 -19.02 -16.66 24.88
C LEU A 68 -19.72 -16.69 26.26
N GLY A 69 -20.07 -15.50 26.74
CA GLY A 69 -21.03 -15.27 27.82
C GLY A 69 -22.30 -14.56 27.38
N THR A 70 -22.48 -14.35 26.07
CA THR A 70 -23.53 -13.50 25.52
C THR A 70 -24.06 -14.03 24.19
N ALA A 71 -25.34 -13.80 23.94
CA ALA A 71 -25.98 -14.02 22.64
C ALA A 71 -25.86 -12.80 21.71
N ASP A 72 -25.41 -11.66 22.23
CA ASP A 72 -25.32 -10.39 21.51
C ASP A 72 -24.07 -10.37 20.61
N PRO A 73 -24.23 -10.25 19.27
CA PRO A 73 -23.11 -10.13 18.33
C PRO A 73 -22.17 -8.95 18.64
N CYS A 74 -22.68 -7.86 19.21
CA CYS A 74 -21.92 -6.66 19.54
C CYS A 74 -21.00 -6.83 20.75
N ASP A 75 -21.33 -7.74 21.65
CA ASP A 75 -20.53 -8.02 22.85
C ASP A 75 -19.53 -9.17 22.67
N LEU A 76 -19.57 -9.87 21.53
CA LEU A 76 -18.65 -10.98 21.20
C LEU A 76 -17.17 -10.63 21.46
N VAL A 77 -16.73 -9.47 21.01
CA VAL A 77 -15.34 -9.03 21.16
C VAL A 77 -14.98 -8.66 22.60
N LYS A 78 -15.93 -8.09 23.36
CA LYS A 78 -15.68 -7.75 24.76
C LYS A 78 -15.53 -9.03 25.58
N GLU A 79 -16.42 -10.01 25.36
CA GLU A 79 -16.36 -11.31 26.03
C GLU A 79 -15.11 -12.10 25.65
N TYR A 80 -14.75 -12.11 24.37
CA TYR A 80 -13.49 -12.69 23.89
C TYR A 80 -12.27 -12.07 24.62
N ASN A 81 -12.18 -10.74 24.65
CA ASN A 81 -11.05 -10.05 25.30
C ASN A 81 -11.00 -10.25 26.82
N LYS A 82 -12.15 -10.42 27.49
CA LYS A 82 -12.21 -10.70 28.94
C LYS A 82 -11.72 -12.11 29.28
N ARG A 83 -12.04 -13.11 28.43
CA ARG A 83 -11.79 -14.53 28.70
C ARG A 83 -10.38 -14.99 28.32
N VAL A 84 -9.71 -14.31 27.39
CA VAL A 84 -8.34 -14.61 26.95
C VAL A 84 -7.27 -13.95 27.86
N ASN A 85 -7.59 -13.74 29.15
CA ASN A 85 -6.66 -13.17 30.14
C ASN A 85 -5.66 -14.19 30.74
N GLY A 86 -5.50 -15.38 30.13
CA GLY A 86 -4.42 -16.32 30.43
C GLY A 86 -3.67 -16.76 29.17
N GLY A 87 -2.37 -16.39 29.05
CA GLY A 87 -1.42 -17.05 28.15
C GLY A 87 -1.28 -16.54 26.70
N ALA A 88 -0.16 -16.95 26.07
CA ALA A 88 0.48 -16.40 24.86
C ALA A 88 -0.29 -16.44 23.52
N ALA A 89 -1.57 -16.86 23.48
CA ALA A 89 -2.37 -17.03 22.25
C ALA A 89 -2.85 -15.71 21.58
N ARG A 90 -2.30 -14.55 21.97
CA ARG A 90 -2.81 -13.19 21.65
C ARG A 90 -2.52 -12.68 20.23
N GLY A 91 -1.82 -13.40 19.35
CA GLY A 91 -1.46 -12.89 18.02
C GLY A 91 -2.30 -13.40 16.86
N LYS A 92 -2.58 -14.72 16.86
CA LYS A 92 -3.12 -15.47 15.71
C LYS A 92 -4.65 -15.43 15.63
N ARG A 93 -5.35 -15.15 16.75
CA ARG A 93 -6.82 -15.21 16.84
C ARG A 93 -7.55 -13.86 16.65
N TYR A 94 -6.82 -12.74 16.56
CA TYR A 94 -7.44 -11.44 16.27
C TYR A 94 -7.79 -11.33 14.78
N PRO A 95 -9.03 -10.95 14.40
CA PRO A 95 -9.43 -10.87 12.99
C PRO A 95 -8.55 -9.99 12.11
N CYS A 96 -7.92 -8.96 12.69
CA CYS A 96 -7.04 -8.02 12.00
C CYS A 96 -5.54 -8.28 12.29
N GLY A 97 -5.20 -9.29 13.08
CA GLY A 97 -3.85 -9.49 13.64
C GLY A 97 -3.56 -8.62 14.86
N THR A 98 -2.30 -8.25 15.08
CA THR A 98 -1.93 -7.40 16.24
C THR A 98 -2.30 -5.93 15.99
N ARG A 99 -2.77 -5.19 17.02
CA ARG A 99 -3.10 -3.73 16.94
C ARG A 99 -1.98 -2.83 16.40
N LYS A 100 -0.74 -3.32 16.30
CA LYS A 100 0.41 -2.60 15.70
C LYS A 100 0.46 -2.69 14.17
N GLU A 101 -0.43 -3.47 13.55
CA GLU A 101 -0.54 -3.68 12.10
C GLU A 101 -1.72 -2.94 11.45
N ASP A 102 -2.43 -2.06 12.17
CA ASP A 102 -3.59 -1.34 11.63
C ASP A 102 -3.18 -0.36 10.52
N VAL A 103 -3.43 -0.75 9.26
CA VAL A 103 -3.20 0.06 8.06
C VAL A 103 -4.43 0.92 7.80
N SER A 104 -4.24 2.23 7.60
CA SER A 104 -5.33 3.14 7.21
C SER A 104 -5.95 2.72 5.87
N ARG A 105 -7.19 2.22 5.90
CA ARG A 105 -7.89 1.64 4.73
C ARG A 105 -8.45 2.66 3.76
N PHE A 106 -8.49 3.93 4.15
CA PHE A 106 -8.98 5.04 3.35
C PHE A 106 -7.80 5.97 3.03
N SER A 107 -6.82 5.42 2.32
CA SER A 107 -5.63 6.15 1.92
C SER A 107 -5.90 7.08 0.74
N ASP A 108 -5.23 8.23 0.72
CA ASP A 108 -5.21 9.13 -0.44
C ASP A 108 -4.07 8.81 -1.42
N THR A 109 -3.15 7.94 -1.02
CA THR A 109 -1.94 7.60 -1.78
C THR A 109 -1.86 6.13 -2.19
N GLN A 110 -2.58 5.24 -1.50
CA GLN A 110 -2.71 3.82 -1.83
C GLN A 110 -4.07 3.57 -2.50
N GLY A 111 -4.20 2.54 -3.35
CA GLY A 111 -5.38 2.33 -4.18
C GLY A 111 -5.76 0.86 -4.40
N ALA A 112 -6.41 0.57 -5.53
CA ALA A 112 -6.83 -0.78 -5.88
C ALA A 112 -5.70 -1.63 -6.49
N GLN A 113 -5.66 -2.92 -6.20
CA GLN A 113 -4.72 -3.84 -6.83
C GLN A 113 -5.35 -4.49 -8.06
N CYS A 114 -4.69 -4.48 -9.23
CA CYS A 114 -5.24 -5.01 -10.48
C CYS A 114 -4.33 -6.04 -11.18
N ASP A 115 -3.31 -6.58 -10.50
CA ASP A 115 -2.42 -7.62 -11.04
C ASP A 115 -3.14 -8.97 -11.13
N LYS A 116 -2.96 -9.66 -12.27
CA LYS A 116 -3.47 -11.02 -12.48
C LYS A 116 -2.93 -12.04 -11.49
N LYS A 117 -1.72 -11.85 -10.96
CA LYS A 117 -1.10 -12.71 -9.94
C LYS A 117 -1.70 -12.57 -8.54
N LYS A 118 -2.58 -11.58 -8.37
CA LYS A 118 -3.17 -11.21 -7.08
C LYS A 118 -4.69 -11.32 -7.08
N ILE A 119 -5.31 -11.46 -8.26
CA ILE A 119 -6.75 -11.60 -8.43
C ILE A 119 -7.05 -12.79 -9.32
N LYS A 120 -7.89 -13.68 -8.83
CA LYS A 120 -8.52 -14.80 -9.54
C LYS A 120 -9.27 -14.30 -10.77
N ASP A 121 -9.15 -15.01 -11.89
CA ASP A 121 -9.89 -14.68 -13.13
C ASP A 121 -9.58 -13.27 -13.70
N ASN A 122 -8.38 -12.77 -13.44
CA ASN A 122 -8.01 -11.40 -13.77
C ASN A 122 -7.15 -11.30 -15.06
N SER A 123 -7.31 -12.25 -15.97
CA SER A 123 -6.89 -12.10 -17.37
C SER A 123 -7.53 -10.86 -18.02
N GLU A 124 -8.64 -10.36 -17.44
CA GLU A 124 -9.52 -9.36 -18.05
C GLU A 124 -9.65 -8.04 -17.26
N GLY A 125 -9.06 -7.87 -16.07
CA GLY A 125 -8.85 -6.52 -15.50
C GLY A 125 -9.69 -6.04 -14.31
N ALA A 126 -10.15 -6.90 -13.41
CA ALA A 126 -10.70 -6.50 -12.11
C ALA A 126 -9.64 -5.86 -11.18
N CYS A 127 -10.10 -4.94 -10.32
CA CYS A 127 -9.24 -4.20 -9.40
C CYS A 127 -9.77 -4.30 -7.96
N ALA A 128 -9.07 -5.00 -7.07
CA ALA A 128 -9.45 -5.16 -5.67
C ALA A 128 -9.19 -3.85 -4.88
N PRO A 129 -10.21 -3.18 -4.32
CA PRO A 129 -10.07 -1.91 -3.62
C PRO A 129 -9.17 -2.02 -2.39
N PHE A 130 -8.49 -0.92 -2.02
CA PHE A 130 -7.55 -0.91 -0.91
C PHE A 130 -8.15 -1.43 0.41
N ARG A 131 -9.41 -1.07 0.68
CA ARG A 131 -10.19 -1.59 1.82
C ARG A 131 -10.27 -3.11 1.82
N ARG A 132 -10.62 -3.73 0.68
CA ARG A 132 -10.71 -5.19 0.55
C ARG A 132 -9.36 -5.85 0.80
N LEU A 133 -8.25 -5.25 0.36
CA LEU A 133 -6.91 -5.82 0.57
C LEU A 133 -6.57 -6.06 2.05
N HIS A 134 -7.21 -5.30 2.95
CA HIS A 134 -6.93 -5.29 4.38
C HIS A 134 -8.13 -5.71 5.26
N VAL A 135 -9.13 -6.41 4.70
CA VAL A 135 -10.31 -6.87 5.47
C VAL A 135 -9.91 -7.81 6.63
N CYS A 136 -10.59 -7.69 7.77
CA CYS A 136 -10.29 -8.45 9.00
C CYS A 136 -10.88 -9.86 8.99
N VAL A 137 -10.16 -10.83 8.43
CA VAL A 137 -10.59 -12.23 8.38
C VAL A 137 -9.52 -13.22 8.85
N ARG A 138 -8.44 -12.76 9.49
CA ARG A 138 -7.33 -13.63 9.92
C ARG A 138 -7.73 -14.67 10.97
N ASN A 139 -8.77 -14.39 11.75
CA ASN A 139 -9.30 -15.38 12.68
C ASN A 139 -9.79 -16.63 11.95
N LEU A 140 -10.29 -16.52 10.71
CA LEU A 140 -10.73 -17.65 9.89
C LEU A 140 -9.56 -18.54 9.41
N GLU A 141 -8.35 -17.98 9.32
CA GLU A 141 -7.14 -18.72 8.96
C GLU A 141 -6.68 -19.64 10.10
N SER A 142 -6.90 -19.20 11.34
CA SER A 142 -6.40 -19.87 12.54
C SER A 142 -7.43 -20.81 13.17
N ILE A 143 -8.55 -21.09 12.48
CA ILE A 143 -9.57 -22.02 12.98
C ILE A 143 -8.98 -23.44 13.03
N GLN A 144 -9.03 -24.06 14.20
CA GLN A 144 -8.76 -25.48 14.35
C GLN A 144 -10.02 -26.26 13.95
N THR A 145 -10.12 -26.61 12.67
CA THR A 145 -11.30 -27.26 12.11
C THR A 145 -11.62 -28.57 12.81
N ASN A 146 -10.62 -29.32 13.32
CA ASN A 146 -10.81 -30.54 14.10
C ASN A 146 -11.73 -30.37 15.33
N ASN A 147 -11.74 -29.19 15.95
CA ASN A 147 -12.56 -28.91 17.13
C ASN A 147 -14.04 -28.65 16.80
N TYR A 148 -14.39 -28.57 15.52
CA TYR A 148 -15.78 -28.47 15.11
C TYR A 148 -16.49 -29.83 15.19
N ASP A 149 -17.47 -29.93 16.07
CA ASP A 149 -18.47 -31.01 16.05
C ASP A 149 -19.50 -30.71 14.96
N SER A 150 -19.82 -31.69 14.12
CA SER A 150 -20.85 -31.60 13.07
C SER A 150 -22.20 -31.09 13.61
N SER A 151 -22.58 -31.44 14.85
CA SER A 151 -23.84 -30.98 15.46
C SER A 151 -23.88 -29.47 15.74
N LYS A 152 -22.71 -28.82 15.82
CA LYS A 152 -22.53 -27.41 16.22
C LYS A 152 -21.80 -26.58 15.19
N ALA A 153 -21.27 -27.18 14.13
CA ALA A 153 -20.40 -26.53 13.15
C ALA A 153 -21.01 -25.23 12.58
N LYS A 154 -22.32 -25.23 12.26
CA LYS A 154 -23.03 -24.06 11.73
C LYS A 154 -23.14 -22.92 12.74
N HIS A 155 -23.21 -23.25 14.03
CA HIS A 155 -23.29 -22.28 15.12
C HIS A 155 -21.91 -21.69 15.42
N ASN A 156 -20.87 -22.52 15.44
CA ASN A 156 -19.48 -22.08 15.68
C ASN A 156 -18.99 -21.18 14.54
N LEU A 157 -19.26 -21.56 13.27
CA LEU A 157 -18.91 -20.73 12.12
C LEU A 157 -19.56 -19.35 12.20
N LEU A 158 -20.81 -19.26 12.66
CA LEU A 158 -21.50 -17.98 12.82
C LEU A 158 -20.75 -17.06 13.79
N VAL A 159 -20.22 -17.60 14.89
CA VAL A 159 -19.44 -16.83 15.88
C VAL A 159 -18.16 -16.29 15.25
N ASP A 160 -17.41 -17.13 14.56
CA ASP A 160 -16.14 -16.73 13.94
C ASP A 160 -16.34 -15.65 12.87
N VAL A 161 -17.40 -15.77 12.06
CA VAL A 161 -17.75 -14.76 11.06
C VAL A 161 -18.29 -13.48 11.70
N CYS A 162 -19.11 -13.55 12.75
CA CYS A 162 -19.56 -12.36 13.48
C CYS A 162 -18.40 -11.64 14.17
N MET A 163 -17.41 -12.38 14.69
CA MET A 163 -16.20 -11.79 15.27
C MET A 163 -15.41 -11.02 14.21
N ALA A 164 -15.19 -11.62 13.04
CA ALA A 164 -14.56 -10.94 11.90
C ALA A 164 -15.31 -9.67 11.49
N ALA A 165 -16.63 -9.78 11.33
CA ALA A 165 -17.53 -8.69 10.97
C ALA A 165 -17.50 -7.54 11.98
N LYS A 166 -17.57 -7.83 13.29
CA LYS A 166 -17.54 -6.82 14.35
C LYS A 166 -16.23 -6.02 14.34
N TYR A 167 -15.10 -6.72 14.29
CA TYR A 167 -13.78 -6.08 14.22
C TYR A 167 -13.60 -5.27 12.94
N GLU A 168 -14.09 -5.78 11.80
CA GLU A 168 -14.12 -5.04 10.53
C GLU A 168 -14.90 -3.73 10.67
N GLY A 169 -16.11 -3.79 11.24
CA GLY A 169 -16.97 -2.64 11.45
C GLY A 169 -16.35 -1.56 12.33
N GLU A 170 -15.71 -1.98 13.43
CA GLU A 170 -14.97 -1.07 14.32
C GLU A 170 -13.84 -0.35 13.60
N LEU A 171 -13.01 -1.08 12.84
CA LEU A 171 -11.90 -0.47 12.12
C LEU A 171 -12.34 0.41 10.97
N ILE A 172 -13.42 0.05 10.26
CA ILE A 172 -14.02 0.95 9.27
C ILE A 172 -14.42 2.23 9.96
N LYS A 173 -15.18 2.20 11.07
CA LYS A 173 -15.54 3.42 11.80
C LYS A 173 -14.30 4.22 12.21
N ILE A 174 -13.30 3.59 12.82
CA ILE A 174 -12.09 4.25 13.31
C ILE A 174 -11.34 4.94 12.17
N HIS A 175 -11.05 4.23 11.07
CA HIS A 175 -10.30 4.79 9.95
C HIS A 175 -11.13 5.74 9.10
N TYR A 176 -12.45 5.58 9.11
CA TYR A 176 -13.38 6.45 8.38
C TYR A 176 -13.70 7.74 9.14
N THR A 177 -13.58 7.79 10.47
CA THR A 177 -13.90 8.98 11.28
C THR A 177 -13.01 10.20 10.95
N PRO A 178 -11.66 10.08 10.91
CA PRO A 178 -10.80 11.17 10.42
C PRO A 178 -11.09 11.55 8.97
N TYR A 179 -11.58 10.60 8.18
CA TYR A 179 -11.96 10.81 6.79
C TYR A 179 -13.29 11.61 6.68
N LEU A 180 -14.24 11.43 7.61
CA LEU A 180 -15.47 12.22 7.71
C LEU A 180 -15.21 13.67 8.11
N LEU A 181 -14.32 13.89 9.09
CA LEU A 181 -14.03 15.21 9.65
C LEU A 181 -13.36 16.17 8.65
N ASN A 182 -12.64 15.62 7.67
CA ASN A 182 -11.96 16.40 6.63
C ASN A 182 -12.79 16.56 5.34
N ASN A 183 -13.98 15.95 5.25
CA ASN A 183 -14.85 15.98 4.08
C ASN A 183 -16.29 16.33 4.52
N GLU A 184 -16.68 17.60 4.41
CA GLU A 184 -18.03 18.07 4.79
C GLU A 184 -19.14 17.27 4.08
N GLY A 185 -20.11 16.76 4.86
CA GLY A 185 -21.36 16.16 4.34
C GLY A 185 -21.34 14.65 4.05
N THR A 186 -20.58 13.85 4.81
CA THR A 186 -20.26 12.43 4.51
C THR A 186 -20.77 11.40 5.54
N SER A 187 -21.46 11.79 6.61
CA SER A 187 -21.94 10.88 7.66
C SER A 187 -22.82 9.71 7.15
N SER A 188 -23.42 9.84 5.96
CA SER A 188 -24.19 8.80 5.27
C SER A 188 -23.37 7.76 4.49
N GLN A 189 -22.04 7.93 4.38
CA GLN A 189 -21.18 7.03 3.60
C GLN A 189 -20.61 5.85 4.42
N ILE A 190 -20.68 5.90 5.76
CA ILE A 190 -20.21 4.79 6.60
C ILE A 190 -21.00 3.49 6.33
N CYS A 191 -22.32 3.58 6.17
CA CYS A 191 -23.17 2.42 5.86
C CYS A 191 -22.81 1.79 4.51
N THR A 192 -22.40 2.60 3.52
CA THR A 192 -21.91 2.11 2.23
C THR A 192 -20.60 1.33 2.39
N MET A 193 -19.65 1.83 3.20
CA MET A 193 -18.38 1.12 3.45
C MET A 193 -18.60 -0.20 4.20
N LEU A 194 -19.53 -0.20 5.15
CA LEU A 194 -19.95 -1.41 5.88
C LEU A 194 -20.63 -2.40 4.93
N ALA A 195 -21.52 -1.94 4.04
CA ALA A 195 -22.16 -2.76 3.01
C ALA A 195 -21.15 -3.41 2.05
N ARG A 196 -20.15 -2.65 1.57
CA ARG A 196 -19.07 -3.19 0.71
C ARG A 196 -18.26 -4.27 1.44
N SER A 197 -17.94 -4.06 2.72
CA SER A 197 -17.17 -5.02 3.52
C SER A 197 -17.97 -6.25 3.92
N PHE A 198 -19.25 -6.08 4.24
CA PHE A 198 -20.20 -7.16 4.46
C PHE A 198 -20.30 -8.08 3.24
N ALA A 199 -20.43 -7.50 2.03
CA ALA A 199 -20.48 -8.27 0.80
C ALA A 199 -19.17 -9.03 0.51
N ASP A 200 -18.01 -8.41 0.79
CA ASP A 200 -16.72 -9.07 0.63
C ASP A 200 -16.48 -10.20 1.65
N ILE A 201 -16.87 -10.02 2.92
CA ILE A 201 -16.86 -11.10 3.91
C ILE A 201 -17.77 -12.24 3.44
N GLY A 202 -18.95 -11.91 2.90
CA GLY A 202 -19.84 -12.88 2.30
C GLY A 202 -19.21 -13.66 1.16
N ASP A 203 -18.49 -12.99 0.25
CA ASP A 203 -17.79 -13.67 -0.85
C ASP A 203 -16.63 -14.56 -0.37
N ILE A 204 -15.96 -14.19 0.71
CA ILE A 204 -14.92 -15.04 1.34
C ILE A 204 -15.57 -16.31 1.88
N VAL A 205 -16.65 -16.21 2.66
CA VAL A 205 -17.37 -17.37 3.22
C VAL A 205 -17.90 -18.27 2.10
N ARG A 206 -18.45 -17.66 1.04
CA ARG A 206 -19.09 -18.37 -0.09
C ARG A 206 -18.12 -18.93 -1.12
N GLY A 207 -16.82 -18.67 -0.99
CA GLY A 207 -15.80 -19.11 -1.96
C GLY A 207 -15.91 -18.40 -3.30
N LYS A 208 -16.48 -17.20 -3.33
CA LYS A 208 -16.64 -16.33 -4.51
C LYS A 208 -15.55 -15.27 -4.63
N ASP A 209 -14.83 -15.03 -3.55
CA ASP A 209 -13.86 -13.94 -3.48
C ASP A 209 -12.71 -14.09 -4.49
N LEU A 210 -12.46 -13.01 -5.22
CA LEU A 210 -11.49 -12.93 -6.30
C LEU A 210 -10.09 -12.57 -5.80
N PHE A 211 -9.89 -12.07 -4.57
CA PHE A 211 -8.58 -11.61 -4.12
C PHE A 211 -7.77 -12.75 -3.50
N ILE A 212 -6.76 -13.25 -4.22
CA ILE A 212 -6.01 -14.43 -3.78
C ILE A 212 -4.84 -14.15 -2.86
N GLY A 213 -4.29 -12.93 -2.83
CA GLY A 213 -3.03 -12.71 -2.12
C GLY A 213 -2.14 -11.71 -2.81
N TYR A 214 -1.51 -10.85 -2.03
CA TYR A 214 -0.58 -9.86 -2.53
C TYR A 214 0.83 -10.44 -2.78
N ASN A 215 1.27 -11.34 -1.91
CA ASN A 215 2.53 -12.05 -2.00
C ASN A 215 2.31 -13.55 -1.70
N GLU A 216 3.37 -14.35 -1.75
CA GLU A 216 3.26 -15.79 -1.54
C GLU A 216 2.66 -16.15 -0.18
N ARG A 217 3.05 -15.45 0.88
CA ARG A 217 2.52 -15.66 2.23
C ARG A 217 1.03 -15.35 2.30
N ASP A 218 0.62 -14.15 1.87
CA ASP A 218 -0.79 -13.75 1.86
C ASP A 218 -1.64 -14.69 0.97
N ARG A 219 -1.05 -15.26 -0.09
CA ARG A 219 -1.69 -16.33 -0.89
C ARG A 219 -1.90 -17.61 -0.07
N LYS A 220 -0.89 -18.08 0.65
CA LYS A 220 -1.00 -19.25 1.53
C LYS A 220 -2.01 -19.01 2.66
N GLU A 221 -2.00 -17.83 3.29
CA GLU A 221 -2.94 -17.44 4.35
C GLU A 221 -4.39 -17.47 3.83
N LYS A 222 -4.68 -16.89 2.67
CA LYS A 222 -6.04 -16.93 2.08
C LYS A 222 -6.46 -18.29 1.57
N GLN A 223 -5.51 -19.07 1.04
CA GLN A 223 -5.77 -20.45 0.66
C GLN A 223 -6.19 -21.27 1.87
N LYS A 224 -5.48 -21.13 3.00
CA LYS A 224 -5.81 -21.76 4.27
C LYS A 224 -7.18 -21.36 4.81
N ILE A 225 -7.57 -20.08 4.68
CA ILE A 225 -8.96 -19.66 4.99
C ILE A 225 -9.97 -20.45 4.17
N GLN A 226 -9.75 -20.58 2.86
CA GLN A 226 -10.68 -21.31 1.98
C GLN A 226 -10.73 -22.81 2.32
N ASP A 227 -9.60 -23.43 2.62
CA ASP A 227 -9.54 -24.85 2.98
C ASP A 227 -10.19 -25.10 4.35
N ASN A 228 -9.94 -24.26 5.35
CA ASN A 228 -10.64 -24.32 6.64
C ASN A 228 -12.17 -24.21 6.46
N LEU A 229 -12.63 -23.28 5.62
CA LEU A 229 -14.05 -23.14 5.31
C LEU A 229 -14.58 -24.41 4.64
N LYS A 230 -13.85 -25.05 3.71
CA LYS A 230 -14.29 -26.32 3.09
C LYS A 230 -14.51 -27.40 4.14
N ASP A 231 -13.55 -27.55 5.05
CA ASP A 231 -13.64 -28.55 6.14
C ASP A 231 -14.82 -28.27 7.08
N ILE A 232 -15.04 -27.00 7.44
CA ILE A 232 -16.17 -26.61 8.27
C ILE A 232 -17.49 -26.89 7.55
N PHE A 233 -17.61 -26.57 6.26
CA PHE A 233 -18.82 -26.84 5.48
C PHE A 233 -19.07 -28.33 5.27
N LYS A 234 -18.03 -29.16 5.15
CA LYS A 234 -18.14 -30.62 5.19
C LYS A 234 -18.75 -31.11 6.51
N LYS A 235 -18.34 -30.52 7.63
CA LYS A 235 -18.90 -30.82 8.96
C LYS A 235 -20.34 -30.33 9.12
N ILE A 236 -20.65 -29.14 8.61
CA ILE A 236 -22.03 -28.62 8.56
C ILE A 236 -22.92 -29.59 7.77
N HIS A 237 -22.49 -29.96 6.55
CA HIS A 237 -23.20 -30.93 5.72
C HIS A 237 -23.43 -32.24 6.47
N SER A 238 -22.39 -32.77 7.14
CA SER A 238 -22.47 -34.00 7.94
C SER A 238 -23.41 -33.89 9.14
N GLY A 239 -23.64 -32.69 9.68
CA GLY A 239 -24.55 -32.41 10.79
C GLY A 239 -26.00 -32.15 10.39
N LEU A 240 -26.31 -32.06 9.09
CA LEU A 240 -27.68 -31.86 8.61
C LEU A 240 -28.53 -33.14 8.71
N ASP A 241 -29.84 -32.96 8.82
CA ASP A 241 -30.80 -34.06 8.70
C ASP A 241 -30.79 -34.64 7.28
N ARG A 242 -31.21 -35.90 7.13
CA ARG A 242 -31.12 -36.64 5.85
C ARG A 242 -31.74 -35.88 4.67
N GLU A 243 -32.92 -35.29 4.87
CA GLU A 243 -33.60 -34.52 3.82
C GLU A 243 -32.83 -33.25 3.40
N ALA A 244 -32.24 -32.54 4.37
CA ALA A 244 -31.40 -31.38 4.10
C ALA A 244 -30.06 -31.75 3.46
N LYS A 245 -29.45 -32.86 3.86
CA LYS A 245 -28.24 -33.40 3.20
C LYS A 245 -28.50 -33.72 1.73
N ASP A 246 -29.66 -34.28 1.41
CA ASP A 246 -30.02 -34.74 0.07
C ASP A 246 -30.06 -33.58 -0.94
N ARG A 247 -30.45 -32.37 -0.50
CA ARG A 247 -30.39 -31.15 -1.33
C ARG A 247 -28.97 -30.84 -1.82
N TYR A 248 -27.97 -31.07 -0.99
CA TYR A 248 -26.56 -30.73 -1.26
C TYR A 248 -25.72 -31.93 -1.68
N LYS A 249 -26.32 -33.08 -2.03
CA LYS A 249 -25.59 -34.28 -2.47
C LYS A 249 -24.81 -34.11 -3.76
N LYS A 250 -25.27 -33.20 -4.63
CA LYS A 250 -24.63 -32.91 -5.93
C LYS A 250 -23.70 -31.70 -5.86
N ASP A 251 -23.48 -31.15 -4.67
CA ASP A 251 -22.55 -30.05 -4.50
C ASP A 251 -21.12 -30.55 -4.77
N ASP A 252 -20.29 -29.70 -5.38
CA ASP A 252 -18.86 -29.96 -5.56
C ASP A 252 -18.16 -30.07 -4.19
N ASP A 253 -16.92 -30.57 -4.14
CA ASP A 253 -16.13 -30.66 -2.90
C ASP A 253 -15.96 -29.32 -2.16
N ASN A 254 -16.24 -28.20 -2.85
CA ASN A 254 -16.24 -26.87 -2.26
C ASN A 254 -17.56 -26.49 -1.54
N TYR A 255 -18.63 -27.27 -1.66
CA TYR A 255 -19.94 -27.02 -1.02
C TYR A 255 -20.56 -25.66 -1.38
N TYR A 256 -20.43 -25.22 -2.64
CA TYR A 256 -20.82 -23.87 -3.03
C TYR A 256 -22.30 -23.57 -2.77
N GLN A 257 -23.21 -24.48 -3.11
CA GLN A 257 -24.63 -24.26 -2.86
C GLN A 257 -24.95 -24.20 -1.36
N LEU A 258 -24.35 -25.10 -0.56
CA LEU A 258 -24.51 -25.10 0.89
C LEU A 258 -23.98 -23.80 1.52
N ARG A 259 -22.86 -23.26 1.03
CA ARG A 259 -22.29 -22.00 1.48
C ARG A 259 -23.18 -20.79 1.18
N GLU A 260 -23.78 -20.74 -0.01
CA GLU A 260 -24.75 -19.68 -0.37
C GLU A 260 -25.97 -19.67 0.55
N ASP A 261 -26.56 -20.85 0.77
CA ASP A 261 -27.74 -21.00 1.61
C ASP A 261 -27.40 -20.69 3.08
N TRP A 262 -26.21 -21.09 3.56
CA TRP A 262 -25.74 -20.74 4.91
C TRP A 262 -25.53 -19.24 5.09
N TRP A 263 -24.90 -18.56 4.12
CA TRP A 263 -24.75 -17.11 4.17
C TRP A 263 -26.13 -16.45 4.24
N THR A 264 -27.05 -16.84 3.35
CA THR A 264 -28.43 -16.33 3.31
C THR A 264 -29.13 -16.50 4.66
N ALA A 265 -28.97 -17.65 5.32
CA ALA A 265 -29.57 -17.94 6.63
C ALA A 265 -29.01 -17.10 7.79
N ASN A 266 -27.79 -16.57 7.66
CA ASN A 266 -27.04 -15.97 8.75
C ASN A 266 -26.67 -14.49 8.53
N ARG A 267 -26.87 -13.97 7.32
CA ARG A 267 -26.47 -12.63 6.90
C ARG A 267 -27.05 -11.51 7.78
N ALA A 268 -28.24 -11.70 8.36
CA ALA A 268 -28.86 -10.75 9.28
C ALA A 268 -28.04 -10.57 10.57
N THR A 269 -27.65 -11.66 11.22
CA THR A 269 -26.81 -11.64 12.42
C THR A 269 -25.42 -11.07 12.14
N ILE A 270 -24.87 -11.37 10.95
CA ILE A 270 -23.57 -10.85 10.53
C ILE A 270 -23.64 -9.34 10.22
N TRP A 271 -24.74 -8.87 9.62
CA TRP A 271 -24.99 -7.44 9.44
C TRP A 271 -25.12 -6.72 10.78
N GLU A 272 -25.76 -7.35 11.76
CA GLU A 272 -25.80 -6.85 13.12
C GLU A 272 -24.37 -6.69 13.67
N ALA A 273 -23.54 -7.73 13.62
CA ALA A 273 -22.17 -7.69 14.10
C ALA A 273 -21.33 -6.56 13.47
N ILE A 274 -21.34 -6.40 12.14
CA ILE A 274 -20.53 -5.37 11.46
C ILE A 274 -21.00 -3.94 11.73
N THR A 275 -22.25 -3.75 12.13
CA THR A 275 -22.84 -2.42 12.31
C THR A 275 -22.90 -1.94 13.76
N CYS A 276 -22.43 -2.73 14.73
CA CYS A 276 -22.54 -2.42 16.16
C CYS A 276 -22.12 -0.99 16.54
N ASP A 277 -21.06 -0.49 15.91
CA ASP A 277 -20.49 0.82 16.20
C ASP A 277 -20.83 1.90 15.16
N ALA A 278 -21.73 1.64 14.20
CA ALA A 278 -21.99 2.53 13.06
C ALA A 278 -22.68 3.88 13.39
N GLY A 279 -22.95 4.17 14.67
CA GLY A 279 -23.48 5.46 15.12
C GLY A 279 -24.88 5.75 14.57
N SER A 280 -25.17 6.99 14.18
CA SER A 280 -26.45 7.39 13.57
C SER A 280 -26.46 7.24 12.03
N GLY A 281 -25.69 6.29 11.49
CA GLY A 281 -25.54 6.08 10.05
C GLY A 281 -26.88 5.74 9.38
N LYS A 282 -27.10 6.31 8.19
CA LYS A 282 -28.26 6.05 7.33
C LYS A 282 -27.83 5.33 6.06
N TYR A 283 -28.47 4.22 5.73
CA TYR A 283 -28.23 3.56 4.43
C TYR A 283 -28.74 4.45 3.30
N PHE A 284 -28.19 4.34 2.09
CA PHE A 284 -28.52 5.28 1.02
C PHE A 284 -29.87 4.98 0.36
N ARG A 285 -30.35 3.74 0.40
CA ARG A 285 -31.59 3.30 -0.24
C ARG A 285 -32.66 2.94 0.78
N GLN A 286 -33.90 3.31 0.47
CA GLN A 286 -35.10 2.91 1.20
C GLN A 286 -35.41 1.43 0.94
N THR A 287 -35.25 0.59 1.96
CA THR A 287 -35.34 -0.88 1.84
C THR A 287 -36.03 -1.55 3.00
N CYS A 288 -36.17 -0.84 4.12
CA CYS A 288 -36.75 -1.40 5.32
C CYS A 288 -38.26 -1.55 5.14
N GLY A 289 -38.79 -2.74 5.48
CA GLY A 289 -40.22 -3.07 5.38
C GLY A 289 -41.04 -2.65 6.59
N ASP A 290 -40.56 -1.68 7.37
CA ASP A 290 -41.08 -1.29 8.68
C ASP A 290 -42.21 -0.25 8.65
N SER A 291 -42.57 0.26 7.47
CA SER A 291 -43.73 1.13 7.30
C SER A 291 -45.02 0.31 7.28
N GLY A 292 -45.63 0.10 8.44
CA GLY A 292 -46.95 -0.54 8.58
C GLY A 292 -48.12 0.20 7.92
N ASP A 293 -47.89 1.37 7.29
CA ASP A 293 -48.93 2.33 6.90
C ASP A 293 -49.03 2.60 5.37
N GLU A 294 -48.89 1.60 4.49
CA GLU A 294 -49.02 1.75 3.02
C GLU A 294 -48.03 2.74 2.34
N LYS A 295 -47.08 3.34 3.09
CA LYS A 295 -46.18 4.43 2.65
C LYS A 295 -44.91 4.00 1.88
N GLY A 296 -44.76 2.71 1.57
CA GLY A 296 -43.58 2.19 0.88
C GLY A 296 -42.32 2.10 1.77
N PRO A 297 -41.24 1.46 1.29
CA PRO A 297 -40.09 1.12 2.12
C PRO A 297 -39.42 2.34 2.78
N SER A 298 -38.87 2.16 3.98
CA SER A 298 -38.23 3.23 4.76
C SER A 298 -36.69 3.15 4.71
N GLN A 299 -36.02 4.23 5.12
CA GLN A 299 -34.56 4.27 5.26
C GLN A 299 -34.14 3.59 6.55
N ALA A 300 -33.10 2.75 6.46
CA ALA A 300 -32.41 2.27 7.65
C ALA A 300 -31.80 3.46 8.39
N HIS A 301 -32.16 3.60 9.66
CA HIS A 301 -31.69 4.65 10.56
C HIS A 301 -31.05 4.00 11.79
N ASP A 302 -30.10 4.71 12.39
CA ASP A 302 -29.37 4.28 13.58
C ASP A 302 -28.66 2.92 13.44
N LYS A 303 -27.34 3.00 13.41
CA LYS A 303 -26.41 1.89 13.16
C LYS A 303 -26.65 1.21 11.81
N CYS A 304 -27.17 1.91 10.80
CA CYS A 304 -27.43 1.33 9.48
C CYS A 304 -28.35 0.09 9.52
N ARG A 305 -29.33 0.02 10.43
CA ARG A 305 -30.23 -1.13 10.58
C ARG A 305 -31.68 -0.74 10.29
N CYS A 306 -32.46 -1.72 9.84
CA CYS A 306 -33.92 -1.59 9.83
C CYS A 306 -34.46 -1.88 11.23
N THR A 307 -35.58 -1.26 11.59
CA THR A 307 -36.24 -1.53 12.88
C THR A 307 -36.77 -2.96 12.97
N THR A 308 -37.14 -3.55 11.83
CA THR A 308 -37.53 -4.96 11.66
C THR A 308 -36.34 -5.94 11.73
N HIS A 309 -35.12 -5.44 11.94
CA HIS A 309 -33.86 -6.21 11.87
C HIS A 309 -33.55 -6.82 10.50
N ASP A 310 -34.25 -6.38 9.44
CA ASP A 310 -33.88 -6.70 8.07
C ASP A 310 -32.52 -6.09 7.70
N VAL A 311 -31.79 -6.77 6.82
CA VAL A 311 -30.55 -6.23 6.25
C VAL A 311 -30.93 -5.25 5.13
N PRO A 312 -30.56 -3.97 5.22
CA PRO A 312 -30.96 -2.96 4.24
C PRO A 312 -30.17 -3.04 2.93
N THR A 313 -28.99 -3.65 2.95
CA THR A 313 -28.14 -3.81 1.75
C THR A 313 -28.36 -5.16 1.07
N TYR A 314 -28.13 -5.18 -0.25
CA TYR A 314 -28.12 -6.36 -1.10
C TYR A 314 -26.85 -6.42 -1.95
N PHE A 315 -25.82 -5.66 -1.58
CA PHE A 315 -24.49 -5.71 -2.22
C PHE A 315 -23.91 -7.12 -2.21
N ASP A 316 -24.21 -7.96 -1.22
CA ASP A 316 -23.78 -9.35 -1.17
C ASP A 316 -24.40 -10.25 -2.28
N TYR A 317 -25.39 -9.76 -3.02
CA TYR A 317 -25.94 -10.42 -4.22
C TYR A 317 -25.49 -9.75 -5.54
N VAL A 318 -24.62 -8.75 -5.47
CA VAL A 318 -23.98 -8.11 -6.64
C VAL A 318 -22.64 -8.80 -6.91
N PRO A 319 -22.30 -9.18 -8.17
CA PRO A 319 -21.00 -9.74 -8.50
C PRO A 319 -19.83 -8.86 -8.02
N GLN A 320 -18.82 -9.47 -7.39
CA GLN A 320 -17.75 -8.75 -6.68
C GLN A 320 -17.01 -7.71 -7.54
N TYR A 321 -16.64 -8.08 -8.77
CA TYR A 321 -15.95 -7.18 -9.69
C TYR A 321 -16.73 -5.88 -9.93
N LEU A 322 -18.06 -5.95 -10.08
CA LEU A 322 -18.91 -4.77 -10.29
C LEU A 322 -18.89 -3.85 -9.07
N ARG A 323 -18.96 -4.42 -7.85
CA ARG A 323 -18.85 -3.65 -6.59
C ARG A 323 -17.50 -2.96 -6.49
N TRP A 324 -16.43 -3.66 -6.86
CA TRP A 324 -15.09 -3.11 -6.87
C TRP A 324 -14.92 -2.00 -7.91
N PHE A 325 -15.54 -2.10 -9.08
CA PHE A 325 -15.48 -1.06 -10.10
C PHE A 325 -16.24 0.21 -9.69
N GLU A 326 -17.39 0.05 -9.03
CA GLU A 326 -18.12 1.18 -8.42
C GLU A 326 -17.32 1.83 -7.28
N GLU A 327 -16.76 1.02 -6.37
CA GLU A 327 -15.89 1.51 -5.29
C GLU A 327 -14.68 2.24 -5.88
N TRP A 328 -14.03 1.70 -6.91
CA TRP A 328 -12.91 2.31 -7.60
C TRP A 328 -13.26 3.68 -8.19
N ALA A 329 -14.42 3.83 -8.84
CA ALA A 329 -14.83 5.09 -9.46
C ALA A 329 -15.08 6.18 -8.42
N GLU A 330 -15.74 5.84 -7.31
CA GLU A 330 -15.97 6.76 -6.19
C GLU A 330 -14.63 7.18 -5.56
N ASP A 331 -13.72 6.23 -5.35
CA ASP A 331 -12.38 6.48 -4.79
C ASP A 331 -11.50 7.31 -5.72
N PHE A 332 -11.57 7.06 -7.03
CA PHE A 332 -10.89 7.83 -8.07
C PHE A 332 -11.33 9.29 -8.04
N CYS A 333 -12.63 9.55 -8.13
CA CYS A 333 -13.17 10.92 -8.17
C CYS A 333 -12.77 11.72 -6.91
N ARG A 334 -12.81 11.07 -5.75
CA ARG A 334 -12.36 11.67 -4.49
C ARG A 334 -10.86 11.96 -4.46
N LYS A 335 -10.01 10.98 -4.78
CA LYS A 335 -8.54 11.15 -4.76
C LYS A 335 -8.12 12.21 -5.77
N ARG A 336 -8.74 12.19 -6.96
CA ARG A 336 -8.50 13.20 -8.00
C ARG A 336 -8.85 14.59 -7.50
N LYS A 337 -10.01 14.78 -6.85
CA LYS A 337 -10.41 16.05 -6.23
C LYS A 337 -9.35 16.55 -5.26
N LYS A 338 -8.92 15.71 -4.31
CA LYS A 338 -7.92 16.09 -3.30
C LYS A 338 -6.56 16.45 -3.92
N GLN A 339 -6.06 15.62 -4.84
CA GLN A 339 -4.77 15.87 -5.49
C GLN A 339 -4.82 17.13 -6.36
N LEU A 340 -5.91 17.35 -7.08
CA LEU A 340 -6.09 18.55 -7.89
C LEU A 340 -6.27 19.81 -7.04
N GLN A 341 -6.94 19.74 -5.88
CA GLN A 341 -6.99 20.87 -4.93
C GLN A 341 -5.60 21.22 -4.41
N ASN A 342 -4.80 20.22 -4.07
CA ASN A 342 -3.42 20.42 -3.63
C ASN A 342 -2.57 21.05 -4.75
N ALA A 343 -2.62 20.49 -5.96
CA ALA A 343 -1.94 21.05 -7.12
C ALA A 343 -2.39 22.49 -7.40
N LYS A 344 -3.69 22.76 -7.44
CA LYS A 344 -4.23 24.12 -7.65
C LYS A 344 -3.75 25.09 -6.58
N SER A 345 -3.80 24.71 -5.31
CA SER A 345 -3.35 25.57 -4.21
C SER A 345 -1.87 25.92 -4.31
N LYS A 346 -1.02 24.97 -4.73
CA LYS A 346 0.43 25.19 -4.85
C LYS A 346 0.83 25.87 -6.15
N CYS A 347 0.12 25.58 -7.24
CA CYS A 347 0.46 26.08 -8.58
C CYS A 347 -0.23 27.40 -8.95
N ARG A 348 -1.34 27.75 -8.28
CA ARG A 348 -2.10 28.99 -8.58
C ARG A 348 -2.26 29.93 -7.39
N GLY A 349 -1.96 29.48 -6.17
CA GLY A 349 -2.19 30.27 -4.95
C GLY A 349 -3.67 30.33 -4.55
N ARG A 350 -3.96 30.90 -3.37
CA ARG A 350 -5.34 30.99 -2.83
C ARG A 350 -6.21 31.97 -3.62
N ASN A 351 -5.63 33.08 -4.06
CA ASN A 351 -6.33 34.14 -4.79
C ASN A 351 -6.17 34.00 -6.30
N ASN A 352 -5.69 32.84 -6.77
CA ASN A 352 -5.32 32.62 -8.17
C ASN A 352 -4.32 33.69 -8.65
N ASP A 353 -3.41 34.12 -7.79
CA ASP A 353 -2.44 35.19 -8.00
C ASP A 353 -1.07 34.67 -8.45
N LYS A 354 -0.86 33.34 -8.48
CA LYS A 354 0.37 32.69 -8.95
C LYS A 354 0.11 31.90 -10.23
N TYR A 355 1.15 31.67 -11.04
CA TYR A 355 1.09 30.72 -12.15
C TYR A 355 2.40 29.93 -12.23
N CYS A 356 2.46 28.82 -11.50
CA CYS A 356 3.55 27.87 -11.54
C CYS A 356 3.17 26.60 -12.31
N THR A 357 4.16 25.81 -12.72
CA THR A 357 3.93 24.54 -13.45
C THR A 357 4.81 23.41 -12.92
N LEU A 358 4.63 22.20 -13.47
CA LEU A 358 5.40 21.00 -13.11
C LEU A 358 6.92 21.16 -13.31
N ASN A 359 7.39 22.25 -13.91
CA ASN A 359 8.79 22.52 -14.21
C ASN A 359 9.43 23.52 -13.24
N GLY A 360 8.71 23.99 -12.20
CA GLY A 360 9.28 24.87 -11.18
C GLY A 360 9.55 26.31 -11.64
N TYR A 361 8.95 26.75 -12.75
CA TYR A 361 9.07 28.12 -13.26
C TYR A 361 7.83 28.97 -12.97
N ASP A 362 8.04 30.27 -12.80
CA ASP A 362 6.97 31.27 -12.81
C ASP A 362 6.58 31.59 -14.26
N CYS A 363 5.39 31.16 -14.67
CA CYS A 363 4.89 31.33 -16.02
C CYS A 363 4.37 32.74 -16.32
N LYS A 364 4.31 33.65 -15.34
CA LYS A 364 4.02 35.07 -15.61
C LYS A 364 5.12 35.73 -16.43
N GLU A 365 6.35 35.32 -16.19
CA GLU A 365 7.53 35.89 -16.84
C GLU A 365 8.26 34.91 -17.74
N THR A 366 8.02 33.61 -17.59
CA THR A 366 8.65 32.57 -18.41
C THR A 366 8.05 32.50 -19.82
N ILE A 367 8.92 32.59 -20.83
CA ILE A 367 8.62 32.41 -22.25
C ILE A 367 9.64 31.42 -22.80
N ARG A 368 9.23 30.15 -22.94
CA ARG A 368 10.14 29.04 -23.29
C ARG A 368 10.68 29.18 -24.71
N GLY A 369 9.86 29.64 -25.67
CA GLY A 369 10.26 29.83 -27.06
C GLY A 369 11.33 30.91 -27.27
N GLU A 370 11.46 31.84 -26.32
CA GLU A 370 12.48 32.91 -26.32
C GLU A 370 13.68 32.58 -25.42
N ASN A 371 13.73 31.37 -24.82
CA ASN A 371 14.70 30.99 -23.78
C ASN A 371 14.68 31.94 -22.55
N LYS A 372 13.53 32.56 -22.26
CA LYS A 372 13.33 33.36 -21.05
C LYS A 372 12.76 32.46 -19.96
N LEU A 373 13.62 31.94 -19.09
CA LEU A 373 13.24 31.03 -18.01
C LEU A 373 13.36 31.75 -16.66
N VAL A 374 12.24 31.99 -15.99
CA VAL A 374 12.22 32.72 -14.71
C VAL A 374 11.91 31.78 -13.56
N ARG A 375 12.90 31.61 -12.69
CA ARG A 375 12.84 30.73 -11.52
C ARG A 375 12.09 31.42 -10.39
N ASP A 376 11.29 30.64 -9.68
CA ASP A 376 10.68 31.06 -8.41
C ASP A 376 10.65 29.85 -7.48
N TYR A 377 11.24 29.99 -6.29
CA TYR A 377 11.30 28.92 -5.29
C TYR A 377 9.89 28.52 -4.83
N GLU A 378 8.91 29.43 -4.88
CA GLU A 378 7.52 29.12 -4.56
C GLU A 378 6.87 28.21 -5.62
N CYS A 379 7.44 28.15 -6.84
CA CYS A 379 6.98 27.25 -7.90
C CYS A 379 7.53 25.83 -7.76
N THR A 380 8.56 25.59 -6.96
CA THR A 380 9.07 24.25 -6.65
C THR A 380 8.03 23.41 -5.88
N ASP A 381 7.23 24.07 -5.05
CA ASP A 381 6.07 23.47 -4.37
C ASP A 381 5.01 22.92 -5.35
N CYS A 382 4.82 23.59 -6.49
CA CYS A 382 3.92 23.13 -7.55
C CYS A 382 4.44 21.85 -8.20
N LEU A 383 5.74 21.78 -8.52
CA LEU A 383 6.38 20.57 -9.04
C LEU A 383 6.22 19.39 -8.07
N ILE A 384 6.49 19.60 -6.78
CA ILE A 384 6.36 18.56 -5.75
C ILE A 384 4.90 18.08 -5.61
N ALA A 385 3.92 18.96 -5.81
CA ALA A 385 2.51 18.60 -5.78
C ALA A 385 2.03 17.88 -7.05
N CYS A 386 2.53 18.29 -8.23
CA CYS A 386 2.13 17.76 -9.53
C CYS A 386 2.77 16.41 -9.87
N ASP A 387 4.03 16.17 -9.50
CA ASP A 387 4.76 14.95 -9.88
C ASP A 387 4.04 13.65 -9.42
N PRO A 388 3.63 13.50 -8.15
CA PRO A 388 2.85 12.34 -7.73
C PRO A 388 1.48 12.23 -8.44
N PHE A 389 0.84 13.37 -8.74
CA PHE A 389 -0.47 13.40 -9.40
C PHE A 389 -0.40 12.88 -10.84
N ILE A 390 0.61 13.30 -11.59
CA ILE A 390 0.87 12.85 -12.96
C ILE A 390 1.06 11.33 -13.00
N HIS A 391 1.90 10.78 -12.13
CA HIS A 391 2.12 9.34 -12.08
C HIS A 391 0.88 8.58 -11.61
N TRP A 392 0.13 9.13 -10.64
CA TRP A 392 -1.09 8.51 -10.16
C TRP A 392 -2.19 8.49 -11.23
N ILE A 393 -2.43 9.60 -11.94
CA ILE A 393 -3.52 9.70 -12.93
C ILE A 393 -3.25 8.80 -14.14
N ASP A 394 -2.00 8.70 -14.59
CA ASP A 394 -1.57 7.75 -15.63
C ASP A 394 -1.91 6.29 -15.24
N ASN A 395 -1.76 5.95 -13.96
CA ASN A 395 -2.07 4.61 -13.46
C ASN A 395 -3.59 4.38 -13.41
N GLN A 396 -4.35 5.37 -12.94
CA GLN A 396 -5.81 5.30 -12.91
C GLN A 396 -6.40 5.09 -14.32
N LYS A 397 -5.78 5.69 -15.35
CA LYS A 397 -6.15 5.42 -16.75
C LYS A 397 -6.02 3.93 -17.11
N LEU A 398 -4.91 3.29 -16.71
CA LEU A 398 -4.69 1.87 -16.98
C LEU A 398 -5.68 0.97 -16.20
N GLU A 399 -5.94 1.29 -14.93
CA GLU A 399 -6.93 0.59 -14.10
C GLU A 399 -8.34 0.72 -14.68
N PHE A 400 -8.71 1.91 -15.16
CA PHE A 400 -9.98 2.16 -15.82
C PHE A 400 -10.15 1.35 -17.11
N LEU A 401 -9.14 1.36 -17.99
CA LEU A 401 -9.20 0.63 -19.26
C LEU A 401 -9.35 -0.88 -19.04
N LYS A 402 -8.63 -1.43 -18.05
CA LYS A 402 -8.76 -2.83 -17.62
C LYS A 402 -10.17 -3.15 -17.15
N GLN A 403 -10.73 -2.32 -16.27
CA GLN A 403 -12.08 -2.54 -15.77
C GLN A 403 -13.14 -2.34 -16.85
N LYS A 404 -12.96 -1.41 -17.79
CA LYS A 404 -13.84 -1.21 -18.95
C LYS A 404 -13.89 -2.47 -19.81
N GLU A 405 -12.75 -3.15 -20.01
CA GLU A 405 -12.69 -4.40 -20.76
C GLU A 405 -13.32 -5.56 -19.99
N LYS A 406 -13.05 -5.69 -18.68
CA LYS A 406 -13.69 -6.70 -17.83
C LYS A 406 -15.22 -6.60 -17.89
N TYR A 407 -15.79 -5.40 -17.92
CA TYR A 407 -17.24 -5.20 -17.98
C TYR A 407 -17.82 -5.84 -19.24
N LYS A 408 -17.19 -5.59 -20.40
CA LYS A 408 -17.65 -6.14 -21.69
C LYS A 408 -17.65 -7.68 -21.67
N ASN A 409 -16.63 -8.28 -21.06
CA ASN A 409 -16.51 -9.73 -21.01
C ASN A 409 -17.48 -10.33 -20.00
N ALA A 410 -17.60 -9.72 -18.82
CA ALA A 410 -18.45 -10.21 -17.73
C ALA A 410 -19.95 -10.28 -18.10
N ILE A 411 -20.45 -9.40 -18.98
CA ILE A 411 -21.82 -9.48 -19.50
C ILE A 411 -22.07 -10.80 -20.26
N ASN A 412 -21.04 -11.35 -20.91
CA ASN A 412 -21.14 -12.57 -21.72
C ASN A 412 -20.84 -13.86 -20.91
N GLU A 413 -20.15 -13.76 -19.77
CA GLU A 413 -19.77 -14.90 -18.94
C GLU A 413 -20.78 -15.17 -17.80
N LYS A 414 -21.66 -16.15 -18.00
CA LYS A 414 -22.79 -16.42 -17.08
C LYS A 414 -22.68 -17.75 -16.31
N ASP A 415 -21.56 -18.45 -16.40
CA ASP A 415 -21.41 -19.77 -15.78
C ASP A 415 -21.47 -19.71 -14.25
N LYS A 416 -22.12 -20.70 -13.63
CA LYS A 416 -22.25 -20.80 -12.16
C LYS A 416 -20.93 -21.11 -11.46
N ILE A 417 -20.04 -21.84 -12.13
CA ILE A 417 -18.70 -22.21 -11.65
C ILE A 417 -17.74 -21.91 -12.80
N LYS A 418 -16.62 -21.24 -12.50
CA LYS A 418 -15.56 -20.96 -13.48
C LYS A 418 -14.25 -21.58 -13.03
N GLU A 419 -13.60 -22.33 -13.92
CA GLU A 419 -12.24 -22.83 -13.72
C GLU A 419 -11.23 -21.71 -14.03
N THR A 420 -10.24 -21.53 -13.17
CA THR A 420 -9.18 -20.53 -13.36
C THR A 420 -7.81 -21.11 -13.05
N GLU A 421 -6.74 -20.39 -13.41
CA GLU A 421 -5.37 -20.79 -13.05
C GLU A 421 -5.13 -20.92 -11.53
N TYR A 422 -6.00 -20.33 -10.70
CA TYR A 422 -5.95 -20.38 -9.24
C TYR A 422 -7.08 -21.23 -8.64
N GLY A 423 -7.69 -22.12 -9.44
CA GLY A 423 -8.76 -23.04 -9.05
C GLY A 423 -10.17 -22.58 -9.41
N LYS A 424 -11.16 -23.36 -8.95
CA LYS A 424 -12.60 -23.11 -9.16
C LYS A 424 -13.08 -21.86 -8.41
N ILE A 425 -13.94 -21.09 -9.06
CA ILE A 425 -14.62 -19.91 -8.48
C ILE A 425 -16.12 -20.11 -8.58
N ASN A 426 -16.81 -19.86 -7.47
CA ASN A 426 -18.27 -19.80 -7.42
C ASN A 426 -18.79 -18.47 -7.98
N LYS A 427 -19.75 -18.55 -8.89
CA LYS A 427 -20.46 -17.41 -9.50
C LYS A 427 -21.98 -17.63 -9.46
N ILE A 428 -22.48 -18.42 -8.50
CA ILE A 428 -23.91 -18.60 -8.26
C ILE A 428 -24.58 -17.21 -8.13
N TYR A 429 -25.73 -17.04 -8.80
CA TYR A 429 -26.50 -15.79 -8.92
C TYR A 429 -25.93 -14.73 -9.87
N ALA A 430 -24.70 -14.90 -10.35
CA ALA A 430 -24.12 -13.96 -11.30
C ALA A 430 -24.91 -13.94 -12.61
N LYS A 431 -25.39 -15.11 -13.09
CA LYS A 431 -26.23 -15.21 -14.28
C LYS A 431 -27.48 -14.34 -14.17
N GLU A 432 -28.27 -14.54 -13.11
CA GLU A 432 -29.51 -13.81 -12.87
C GLU A 432 -29.26 -12.31 -12.73
N PHE A 433 -28.15 -11.94 -12.05
CA PHE A 433 -27.75 -10.54 -11.94
C PHE A 433 -27.38 -9.94 -13.30
N TYR A 434 -26.49 -10.58 -14.06
CA TYR A 434 -26.03 -10.08 -15.36
C TYR A 434 -27.15 -10.06 -16.40
N GLU A 435 -28.10 -10.99 -16.38
CA GLU A 435 -29.29 -10.95 -17.24
C GLU A 435 -30.20 -9.76 -16.94
N LYS A 436 -30.35 -9.38 -15.66
CA LYS A 436 -31.09 -8.17 -15.28
C LYS A 436 -30.31 -6.90 -15.63
N LEU A 437 -29.00 -6.91 -15.42
CA LEU A 437 -28.10 -5.80 -15.79
C LEU A 437 -28.11 -5.55 -17.30
N GLU A 438 -27.97 -6.61 -18.11
CA GLU A 438 -27.91 -6.56 -19.57
C GLU A 438 -29.16 -5.91 -20.17
N LYS A 439 -30.34 -6.12 -19.58
CA LYS A 439 -31.61 -5.52 -20.07
C LYS A 439 -31.59 -3.99 -20.11
N GLN A 440 -30.85 -3.33 -19.21
CA GLN A 440 -30.84 -1.87 -19.08
C GLN A 440 -29.47 -1.25 -19.34
N TYR A 441 -28.39 -1.99 -19.09
CA TYR A 441 -27.00 -1.52 -19.12
C TYR A 441 -26.11 -2.47 -19.93
N LYS A 442 -26.60 -2.89 -21.11
CA LYS A 442 -25.91 -3.84 -22.00
C LYS A 442 -24.50 -3.40 -22.37
N THR A 443 -24.29 -2.12 -22.63
CA THR A 443 -22.98 -1.57 -23.01
C THR A 443 -22.28 -0.96 -21.81
N VAL A 444 -20.95 -1.00 -21.83
CA VAL A 444 -20.15 -0.36 -20.79
C VAL A 444 -20.43 1.14 -20.70
N ASP A 445 -20.68 1.82 -21.83
CA ASP A 445 -20.94 3.25 -21.83
C ASP A 445 -22.25 3.60 -21.11
N LEU A 446 -23.29 2.76 -21.21
CA LEU A 446 -24.52 2.93 -20.42
C LEU A 446 -24.25 2.77 -18.92
N PHE A 447 -23.43 1.80 -18.53
CA PHE A 447 -23.01 1.63 -17.14
C PHE A 447 -22.19 2.83 -16.63
N LEU A 448 -21.25 3.35 -17.43
CA LEU A 448 -20.42 4.51 -17.08
C LEU A 448 -21.28 5.76 -16.80
N THR A 449 -22.45 5.92 -17.45
CA THR A 449 -23.38 7.02 -17.12
C THR A 449 -23.88 6.98 -15.68
N LEU A 450 -23.93 5.81 -15.04
CA LEU A 450 -24.28 5.66 -13.63
C LEU A 450 -23.11 6.05 -12.72
N LEU A 451 -21.88 5.69 -13.10
CA LEU A 451 -20.68 6.09 -12.36
C LEU A 451 -20.49 7.61 -12.37
N ASN A 452 -20.85 8.29 -13.47
CA ASN A 452 -20.81 9.74 -13.55
C ASN A 452 -21.74 10.44 -12.55
N LYS A 453 -22.80 9.77 -12.10
CA LYS A 453 -23.78 10.29 -11.14
C LYS A 453 -23.34 10.13 -9.69
N GLU A 454 -22.20 9.49 -9.44
CA GLU A 454 -21.66 9.39 -8.09
C GLU A 454 -21.31 10.78 -7.56
N LYS A 455 -21.72 11.07 -6.31
CA LYS A 455 -21.63 12.41 -5.70
C LYS A 455 -20.22 13.01 -5.79
N GLU A 456 -19.20 12.20 -5.57
CA GLU A 456 -17.80 12.62 -5.62
C GLU A 456 -17.35 13.00 -7.05
N CYS A 457 -17.95 12.40 -8.07
CA CYS A 457 -17.65 12.68 -9.48
C CYS A 457 -18.33 13.96 -9.99
N LEU A 458 -19.45 14.37 -9.38
CA LEU A 458 -20.19 15.58 -9.74
C LEU A 458 -19.59 16.89 -9.18
N SER A 459 -18.66 16.80 -8.22
CA SER A 459 -18.10 17.96 -7.51
C SER A 459 -16.57 17.93 -7.48
N GLN A 460 -15.96 18.27 -8.62
CA GLN A 460 -14.51 18.41 -8.79
C GLN A 460 -14.08 19.89 -8.74
N PRO A 461 -12.80 20.17 -8.45
CA PRO A 461 -12.24 21.52 -8.57
C PRO A 461 -12.39 22.01 -10.00
N LYS A 462 -12.92 23.22 -10.17
CA LYS A 462 -13.08 23.82 -11.50
C LYS A 462 -11.71 24.03 -12.17
N VAL A 463 -11.56 23.44 -13.35
CA VAL A 463 -10.46 23.63 -14.30
C VAL A 463 -11.10 23.94 -15.65
N LYS A 464 -10.75 25.08 -16.27
CA LYS A 464 -11.53 25.67 -17.36
C LYS A 464 -13.03 25.71 -17.00
N ASP A 465 -13.89 25.17 -17.86
CA ASP A 465 -15.35 25.11 -17.66
C ASP A 465 -15.85 23.77 -17.10
N LYS A 466 -14.96 22.86 -16.70
CA LYS A 466 -15.32 21.55 -16.14
C LYS A 466 -15.13 21.52 -14.63
N ASN A 467 -16.14 21.06 -13.91
CA ASN A 467 -16.12 20.81 -12.46
C ASN A 467 -16.69 19.43 -12.08
N TYR A 468 -16.71 18.49 -13.03
CA TYR A 468 -17.18 17.12 -12.87
C TYR A 468 -16.29 16.14 -13.65
N ILE A 469 -16.43 14.84 -13.37
CA ILE A 469 -15.86 13.76 -14.16
C ILE A 469 -16.96 13.09 -14.98
N ASN A 470 -16.68 12.85 -16.26
CA ASN A 470 -17.53 12.08 -17.13
C ASN A 470 -16.71 10.97 -17.80
N PHE A 471 -16.88 9.73 -17.32
CA PHE A 471 -16.18 8.54 -17.81
C PHE A 471 -16.54 8.16 -19.26
N ASN A 472 -17.53 8.81 -19.88
CA ASN A 472 -17.87 8.62 -21.30
C ASN A 472 -17.13 9.58 -22.24
N GLU A 473 -16.36 10.54 -21.71
CA GLU A 473 -15.52 11.43 -22.52
C GLU A 473 -14.27 10.70 -23.05
N ASP A 474 -13.47 11.40 -23.86
CA ASP A 474 -12.18 10.90 -24.30
C ASP A 474 -11.31 10.50 -23.10
N THR A 475 -10.62 9.36 -23.22
CA THR A 475 -9.83 8.82 -22.11
C THR A 475 -8.67 9.75 -21.73
N ASN A 476 -8.08 10.48 -22.67
CA ASN A 476 -7.02 11.44 -22.35
C ASN A 476 -7.57 12.69 -21.66
N GLU A 477 -8.82 13.06 -21.90
CA GLU A 477 -9.49 14.17 -21.19
C GLU A 477 -9.80 13.79 -19.74
N ILE A 478 -10.35 12.59 -19.49
CA ILE A 478 -10.70 12.11 -18.14
C ILE A 478 -9.45 12.03 -17.25
N PHE A 479 -8.37 11.49 -17.79
CA PHE A 479 -7.12 11.23 -17.10
C PHE A 479 -6.01 12.24 -17.45
N SER A 480 -6.41 13.45 -17.86
CA SER A 480 -5.44 14.51 -18.20
C SER A 480 -4.70 15.01 -16.95
N HIS A 481 -3.46 15.45 -17.15
CA HIS A 481 -2.65 16.08 -16.10
C HIS A 481 -3.18 17.47 -15.73
N THR A 482 -4.16 17.97 -16.49
CA THR A 482 -4.76 19.31 -16.43
C THR A 482 -3.74 20.41 -16.73
N GLU A 483 -4.22 21.55 -17.23
CA GLU A 483 -3.36 22.72 -17.48
C GLU A 483 -2.61 23.24 -16.23
N ILE A 484 -3.00 22.79 -15.04
CA ILE A 484 -2.33 23.13 -13.78
C ILE A 484 -0.96 22.46 -13.69
N CYS A 485 -0.87 21.20 -14.12
CA CYS A 485 0.35 20.40 -14.09
C CYS A 485 0.91 20.14 -15.49
N GLU A 486 0.69 21.06 -16.44
CA GLU A 486 1.38 21.11 -17.74
C GLU A 486 2.53 22.12 -17.69
N PRO A 487 3.56 22.06 -18.57
CA PRO A 487 4.63 23.06 -18.64
C PRO A 487 4.11 24.48 -18.87
N CYS A 488 4.92 25.50 -18.55
CA CYS A 488 4.57 26.89 -18.91
C CYS A 488 4.28 26.98 -20.42
N PRO A 489 3.28 27.79 -20.83
CA PRO A 489 2.98 28.04 -22.22
C PRO A 489 4.23 28.40 -23.02
N TRP A 490 4.35 27.85 -24.22
CA TRP A 490 5.56 28.00 -25.03
C TRP A 490 5.91 29.47 -25.30
N CYS A 491 4.91 30.26 -25.72
CA CYS A 491 5.05 31.70 -25.96
C CYS A 491 4.49 32.57 -24.80
N GLY A 492 4.50 32.04 -23.58
CA GLY A 492 4.05 32.77 -22.38
C GLY A 492 2.54 33.05 -22.34
N LEU A 493 2.15 33.96 -21.45
CA LEU A 493 0.75 34.34 -21.21
C LEU A 493 0.38 35.62 -21.98
N ARG A 494 -0.90 35.69 -22.40
CA ARG A 494 -1.50 36.88 -23.01
C ARG A 494 -1.67 38.01 -21.99
N ASN A 495 -2.05 37.67 -20.77
CA ASN A 495 -2.22 38.59 -19.64
C ASN A 495 -1.39 38.13 -18.45
N LYS A 496 -0.82 39.08 -17.70
CA LYS A 496 -0.10 38.81 -16.43
C LYS A 496 -1.03 38.72 -15.21
N ASN A 497 -2.34 38.72 -15.43
CA ASN A 497 -3.38 38.60 -14.40
C ASN A 497 -4.43 37.55 -14.83
N PRO A 498 -5.17 36.97 -13.87
CA PRO A 498 -6.32 36.10 -14.18
C PRO A 498 -7.40 36.83 -15.01
N PRO A 499 -8.15 36.11 -15.87
CA PRO A 499 -7.99 34.70 -16.21
C PRO A 499 -6.71 34.45 -17.01
N TRP A 500 -6.04 33.35 -16.69
CA TRP A 500 -4.76 33.03 -17.28
C TRP A 500 -4.94 32.43 -18.68
N GLU A 501 -4.56 33.18 -19.70
CA GLU A 501 -4.68 32.78 -21.10
C GLU A 501 -3.29 32.60 -21.70
N ALA A 502 -3.02 31.42 -22.28
CA ALA A 502 -1.80 31.18 -23.05
C ALA A 502 -1.84 31.94 -24.37
N ASN A 503 -0.69 32.47 -24.81
CA ASN A 503 -0.54 32.96 -26.17
C ASN A 503 -0.57 31.81 -27.19
N ASP A 504 -0.83 32.14 -28.46
CA ASP A 504 -0.68 31.17 -29.55
C ASP A 504 0.74 30.60 -29.56
N ILE A 505 0.87 29.30 -29.78
CA ILE A 505 2.15 28.58 -29.75
C ILE A 505 3.16 29.07 -30.79
N ASN A 506 2.74 29.84 -31.80
CA ASN A 506 3.59 30.37 -32.86
C ASN A 506 3.81 31.90 -32.74
N SER A 507 3.39 32.52 -31.63
CA SER A 507 3.43 33.99 -31.47
C SER A 507 4.78 34.56 -31.05
N CYS A 508 5.72 33.75 -30.56
CA CYS A 508 6.99 34.19 -29.98
C CYS A 508 8.16 34.35 -30.97
N GLY A 509 7.89 34.52 -32.27
CA GLY A 509 8.92 34.87 -33.26
C GLY A 509 9.97 33.77 -33.50
N GLU A 510 11.27 34.12 -33.51
CA GLU A 510 12.37 33.16 -33.71
C GLU A 510 12.48 32.16 -32.56
N GLU A 511 11.99 30.94 -32.79
CA GLU A 511 11.92 29.88 -31.79
C GLU A 511 13.30 29.30 -31.48
N LYS A 512 13.74 29.39 -30.22
CA LYS A 512 14.99 28.77 -29.74
C LYS A 512 14.69 27.55 -28.88
N ILE A 513 15.09 26.38 -29.36
CA ILE A 513 15.08 25.17 -28.55
C ILE A 513 16.36 25.12 -27.73
N ILE A 514 16.20 25.01 -26.40
CA ILE A 514 17.31 25.05 -25.47
C ILE A 514 18.13 23.75 -25.58
N SER A 515 19.44 23.89 -25.77
CA SER A 515 20.42 22.81 -25.75
C SER A 515 21.63 23.23 -24.92
N PHE A 516 22.27 22.28 -24.24
CA PHE A 516 23.45 22.54 -23.41
C PHE A 516 24.73 22.11 -24.12
N SER A 517 25.83 22.85 -23.91
CA SER A 517 27.17 22.43 -24.32
C SER A 517 27.63 21.20 -23.51
N ASP A 518 28.76 20.60 -23.88
CA ASP A 518 29.36 19.50 -23.11
C ASP A 518 30.14 20.03 -21.88
N ASP A 519 30.63 21.27 -21.93
CA ASP A 519 31.35 21.92 -20.83
C ASP A 519 30.40 22.29 -19.68
N ASP A 520 30.86 22.21 -18.42
CA ASP A 520 30.09 22.51 -17.20
C ASP A 520 28.72 21.78 -17.13
N THR A 521 28.61 20.64 -17.83
CA THR A 521 27.42 19.79 -17.90
C THR A 521 27.61 18.49 -17.13
N THR A 522 26.54 18.02 -16.48
CA THR A 522 26.51 16.74 -15.77
C THR A 522 25.30 15.92 -16.19
N ASP A 523 25.57 14.69 -16.61
CA ASP A 523 24.52 13.68 -16.82
C ASP A 523 24.20 12.98 -15.50
N ILE A 524 22.92 13.05 -15.10
CA ILE A 524 22.38 12.49 -13.86
C ILE A 524 21.27 11.52 -14.23
N SER A 525 21.45 10.24 -13.90
CA SER A 525 20.41 9.22 -14.09
C SER A 525 19.75 8.91 -12.75
N ILE A 526 18.44 9.12 -12.65
CA ILE A 526 17.66 8.81 -11.44
C ILE A 526 16.62 7.72 -11.73
N LEU A 527 16.30 6.90 -10.74
CA LEU A 527 15.22 5.92 -10.85
C LEU A 527 13.90 6.61 -11.20
N SER A 528 13.25 6.17 -12.28
CA SER A 528 11.94 6.65 -12.67
C SER A 528 10.85 5.93 -11.85
N PRO A 529 9.81 6.63 -11.37
CA PRO A 529 8.64 5.99 -10.79
C PRO A 529 7.96 5.11 -11.83
N ASN A 530 7.83 3.82 -11.56
CA ASN A 530 7.20 2.91 -12.52
C ASN A 530 5.69 3.19 -12.59
N LYS A 531 5.20 3.47 -13.80
CA LYS A 531 3.76 3.62 -14.08
C LYS A 531 3.03 2.31 -13.74
N GLY A 532 2.18 2.34 -12.72
CA GLY A 532 1.21 1.30 -12.35
C GLY A 532 1.27 0.88 -10.88
N ASN A 533 2.36 1.19 -10.20
CA ASN A 533 2.76 0.70 -8.87
C ASN A 533 2.13 1.41 -7.64
N GLN A 534 1.34 0.76 -6.80
CA GLN A 534 0.92 1.35 -5.50
C GLN A 534 1.88 1.08 -4.34
N ASN A 535 2.75 0.09 -4.51
CA ASN A 535 3.77 -0.29 -3.54
C ASN A 535 5.15 -0.30 -4.18
N ILE A 536 6.16 -0.10 -3.33
CA ILE A 536 7.55 0.05 -3.77
C ILE A 536 8.14 -1.21 -4.39
N LEU A 537 7.68 -2.41 -3.99
CA LEU A 537 8.20 -3.68 -4.53
C LEU A 537 7.73 -3.94 -5.96
N ASP A 538 6.47 -3.64 -6.26
CA ASP A 538 5.92 -3.73 -7.61
C ASP A 538 6.47 -2.57 -8.46
N GLU A 539 6.55 -1.36 -7.91
CA GLU A 539 7.16 -0.19 -8.57
C GLU A 539 8.61 -0.47 -8.95
N LEU A 540 9.42 -0.98 -8.03
CA LEU A 540 10.83 -1.28 -8.31
C LEU A 540 11.05 -2.70 -8.81
N LYS A 541 10.01 -3.46 -9.18
CA LYS A 541 10.12 -4.90 -9.49
C LYS A 541 11.20 -5.23 -10.52
N ASP A 542 11.28 -4.46 -11.59
CA ASP A 542 12.28 -4.68 -12.63
C ASP A 542 13.69 -4.29 -12.14
N PHE A 543 13.80 -3.22 -11.34
CA PHE A 543 15.04 -2.82 -10.68
C PHE A 543 15.52 -3.84 -9.63
N CYS A 544 14.59 -4.43 -8.87
CA CYS A 544 14.87 -5.42 -7.83
C CYS A 544 15.32 -6.77 -8.42
N SER A 545 14.93 -7.08 -9.66
CA SER A 545 15.12 -8.42 -10.24
C SER A 545 16.59 -8.69 -10.61
N ASN A 546 17.10 -9.89 -10.28
CA ASN A 546 18.49 -10.31 -10.54
C ASN A 546 18.79 -10.63 -12.03
N SER A 547 17.90 -10.29 -12.95
CA SER A 547 18.04 -10.64 -14.37
C SER A 547 18.72 -9.52 -15.15
N SER A 548 19.90 -9.79 -15.71
CA SER A 548 20.70 -8.86 -16.54
C SER A 548 20.03 -8.41 -17.85
N SER A 549 18.78 -8.83 -18.10
CA SER A 549 18.07 -8.74 -19.38
C SER A 549 16.86 -7.78 -19.39
N LYS A 550 16.66 -6.97 -18.35
CA LYS A 550 15.54 -6.01 -18.28
C LYS A 550 16.01 -4.55 -18.31
N ASN A 551 15.37 -3.75 -19.15
CA ASN A 551 15.57 -2.30 -19.22
C ASN A 551 15.08 -1.64 -17.93
N ILE A 552 15.99 -1.40 -16.97
CA ILE A 552 15.73 -0.57 -15.80
C ILE A 552 15.35 0.83 -16.29
N LYS A 553 14.14 1.28 -15.98
CA LYS A 553 13.68 2.63 -16.37
C LYS A 553 14.35 3.68 -15.49
N MET A 554 15.31 4.37 -16.07
CA MET A 554 15.96 5.55 -15.49
C MET A 554 15.53 6.79 -16.26
N GLU A 555 15.26 7.88 -15.54
CA GLU A 555 15.18 9.21 -16.12
C GLU A 555 16.60 9.77 -16.22
N LYS A 556 17.04 10.05 -17.44
CA LYS A 556 18.34 10.66 -17.71
C LYS A 556 18.16 12.17 -17.82
N TRP A 557 18.80 12.91 -16.94
CA TRP A 557 18.77 14.37 -16.89
C TRP A 557 20.16 14.90 -17.25
N ARG A 558 20.19 15.88 -18.14
CA ARG A 558 21.40 16.62 -18.47
C ARG A 558 21.30 17.99 -17.83
N CYS A 559 22.13 18.28 -16.83
CA CYS A 559 22.12 19.54 -16.08
C CYS A 559 23.33 20.39 -16.47
N HIS A 560 23.13 21.69 -16.66
CA HIS A 560 24.17 22.60 -17.12
C HIS A 560 24.15 23.88 -16.30
N TYR A 561 25.32 24.22 -15.75
CA TYR A 561 25.58 25.46 -15.05
C TYR A 561 26.35 26.41 -15.95
N GLU A 562 25.84 27.62 -16.13
CA GLU A 562 26.47 28.67 -16.91
C GLU A 562 26.55 29.95 -16.07
N GLU A 563 27.77 30.39 -15.79
CA GLU A 563 28.03 31.63 -15.07
C GLU A 563 27.89 32.83 -16.02
N ASN A 564 27.19 33.87 -15.56
CA ASN A 564 27.20 35.15 -16.26
C ASN A 564 28.42 35.97 -15.83
N LYS A 565 29.32 36.19 -16.79
CA LYS A 565 30.60 36.89 -16.58
C LYS A 565 30.43 38.37 -16.22
N GLU A 566 29.30 38.98 -16.56
CA GLU A 566 29.02 40.40 -16.32
C GLU A 566 28.28 40.62 -15.00
N ASP A 567 27.41 39.70 -14.61
CA ASP A 567 26.74 39.68 -13.31
C ASP A 567 26.72 38.25 -12.73
N PRO A 568 27.66 37.92 -11.81
CA PRO A 568 27.70 36.61 -11.15
C PRO A 568 26.42 36.22 -10.41
N LYS A 569 25.51 37.17 -10.13
CA LYS A 569 24.19 36.89 -9.54
C LYS A 569 23.17 36.39 -10.57
N ASN A 570 23.45 36.52 -11.87
CA ASN A 570 22.56 36.18 -12.97
C ASN A 570 23.02 34.90 -13.71
N TYR A 571 23.18 33.80 -12.98
CA TYR A 571 23.63 32.50 -13.52
C TYR A 571 22.47 31.65 -14.06
N SER A 572 22.79 30.80 -15.05
CA SER A 572 21.89 29.74 -15.53
C SER A 572 22.30 28.41 -14.93
N ASP A 573 21.32 27.58 -14.55
CA ASP A 573 21.49 26.28 -13.91
C ASP A 573 20.18 25.49 -14.08
N ASN A 574 20.11 24.73 -15.16
CA ASN A 574 18.89 24.05 -15.59
C ASN A 574 19.19 22.61 -16.00
N CYS A 575 18.19 21.75 -15.85
CA CYS A 575 18.23 20.34 -16.22
C CYS A 575 17.19 20.01 -17.28
N ILE A 576 17.60 19.29 -18.34
CA ILE A 576 16.74 18.80 -19.42
C ILE A 576 16.61 17.28 -19.33
N LEU A 577 15.37 16.78 -19.31
CA LEU A 577 15.09 15.35 -19.39
C LEU A 577 15.41 14.85 -20.80
N GLN A 578 16.22 13.80 -20.88
CA GLN A 578 16.63 13.14 -22.13
C GLN A 578 15.63 12.04 -22.49
N ASP A 579 14.49 12.43 -23.04
CA ASP A 579 13.42 11.54 -23.54
C ASP A 579 13.10 11.80 -25.03
N GLU A 580 12.01 11.22 -25.53
CA GLU A 580 11.51 11.42 -26.89
C GLU A 580 11.10 12.86 -27.22
N ASN A 581 10.98 13.74 -26.22
CA ASN A 581 10.65 15.16 -26.36
C ASN A 581 11.89 16.06 -26.34
N THR A 582 13.08 15.51 -26.09
CA THR A 582 14.35 16.26 -26.14
C THR A 582 14.50 16.93 -27.51
N GLY A 583 14.84 18.22 -27.52
CA GLY A 583 14.99 18.97 -28.77
C GLY A 583 13.66 19.34 -29.44
N LYS A 584 12.54 19.28 -28.73
CA LYS A 584 11.20 19.67 -29.22
C LYS A 584 10.57 20.76 -28.32
N LYS A 585 9.51 21.41 -28.80
CA LYS A 585 8.76 22.46 -28.05
C LYS A 585 8.24 21.97 -26.69
N ASN A 586 7.92 20.69 -26.57
CA ASN A 586 7.43 20.06 -25.36
C ASN A 586 8.54 19.45 -24.48
N GLN A 587 9.83 19.73 -24.75
CA GLN A 587 10.93 19.24 -23.92
C GLN A 587 10.78 19.66 -22.46
N ARG A 588 11.04 18.73 -21.54
CA ARG A 588 10.97 18.99 -20.11
C ARG A 588 12.29 19.58 -19.62
N ILE A 589 12.24 20.85 -19.25
CA ILE A 589 13.33 21.61 -18.66
C ILE A 589 12.87 22.18 -17.31
N MET A 590 13.73 22.17 -16.30
CA MET A 590 13.48 22.78 -14.99
C MET A 590 14.78 23.30 -14.37
N PRO A 591 14.73 24.21 -13.39
CA PRO A 591 15.90 24.62 -12.64
C PRO A 591 16.55 23.42 -11.93
N TYR A 592 17.87 23.44 -11.74
CA TYR A 592 18.54 22.41 -10.95
C TYR A 592 18.00 22.31 -9.53
N GLU A 593 17.68 23.45 -8.89
CA GLU A 593 17.05 23.49 -7.56
C GLU A 593 15.71 22.73 -7.53
N ALA A 594 14.86 22.92 -8.54
CA ALA A 594 13.60 22.21 -8.67
C ALA A 594 13.82 20.70 -8.92
N PHE A 595 14.81 20.34 -9.75
CA PHE A 595 15.23 18.96 -9.97
C PHE A 595 15.75 18.29 -8.67
N PHE A 596 16.58 18.99 -7.89
CA PHE A 596 17.05 18.52 -6.59
C PHE A 596 15.89 18.30 -5.62
N SER A 597 14.96 19.25 -5.55
CA SER A 597 13.74 19.15 -4.75
C SER A 597 12.86 17.96 -5.15
N LEU A 598 12.70 17.73 -6.46
CA LEU A 598 12.01 16.55 -6.99
C LEU A 598 12.67 15.25 -6.51
N TRP A 599 14.00 15.18 -6.61
CA TRP A 599 14.76 14.00 -6.19
C TRP A 599 14.60 13.71 -4.68
N VAL A 600 14.79 14.73 -3.82
CA VAL A 600 14.62 14.59 -2.36
C VAL A 600 13.18 14.18 -2.04
N SER A 601 12.21 14.83 -2.69
CA SER A 601 10.78 14.53 -2.53
C SER A 601 10.46 13.07 -2.87
N ARG A 602 10.97 12.55 -4.00
CA ARG A 602 10.79 11.15 -4.41
C ARG A 602 11.50 10.19 -3.45
N MET A 603 12.75 10.47 -3.05
CA MET A 603 13.51 9.65 -2.11
C MET A 603 12.78 9.49 -0.76
N LEU A 604 12.25 10.58 -0.20
CA LEU A 604 11.48 10.53 1.05
C LEU A 604 10.14 9.81 0.89
N ASN A 605 9.48 9.93 -0.28
CA ASN A 605 8.26 9.17 -0.57
C ASN A 605 8.54 7.66 -0.63
N ASP A 606 9.61 7.25 -1.32
CA ASP A 606 10.05 5.85 -1.37
C ASP A 606 10.40 5.33 0.01
N SER A 607 11.07 6.14 0.83
CA SER A 607 11.42 5.85 2.23
C SER A 607 10.19 5.53 3.09
N ILE A 608 9.08 6.27 2.90
CA ILE A 608 7.78 5.98 3.52
C ILE A 608 7.23 4.64 3.01
N LYS A 609 7.26 4.40 1.69
CA LYS A 609 6.74 3.16 1.10
C LYS A 609 7.54 1.94 1.57
N TRP A 610 8.87 2.01 1.63
CA TRP A 610 9.74 0.95 2.13
C TRP A 610 9.42 0.61 3.57
N ARG A 611 9.35 1.61 4.47
CA ARG A 611 8.97 1.38 5.86
C ARG A 611 7.57 0.79 5.98
N THR A 612 6.62 1.25 5.17
CA THR A 612 5.25 0.69 5.15
C THR A 612 5.26 -0.80 4.77
N GLN A 613 5.99 -1.16 3.71
CA GLN A 613 6.03 -2.54 3.20
C GLN A 613 6.89 -3.49 4.06
N LEU A 614 8.01 -3.00 4.57
CA LEU A 614 8.99 -3.78 5.34
C LEU A 614 8.83 -3.62 6.85
N THR A 615 7.75 -2.99 7.32
CA THR A 615 7.50 -2.77 8.76
C THR A 615 7.76 -4.04 9.58
N LYS A 616 7.30 -5.20 9.11
CA LYS A 616 7.50 -6.49 9.79
C LYS A 616 8.95 -6.97 9.76
N CYS A 617 9.63 -6.80 8.63
CA CYS A 617 11.04 -7.19 8.46
C CYS A 617 11.98 -6.32 9.29
N ILE A 618 11.67 -5.02 9.43
CA ILE A 618 12.46 -4.03 10.17
C ILE A 618 12.17 -4.10 11.69
N LYS A 619 10.91 -4.28 12.12
CA LYS A 619 10.53 -4.23 13.55
C LYS A 619 10.77 -5.53 14.33
N ASN A 620 10.94 -6.67 13.69
CA ASN A 620 11.10 -7.99 14.36
C ASN A 620 12.52 -8.26 14.93
N VAL A 621 13.20 -7.23 15.43
CA VAL A 621 14.57 -7.34 16.00
C VAL A 621 14.60 -8.17 17.31
N ASP A 622 13.44 -8.45 17.91
CA ASP A 622 13.30 -9.17 19.19
C ASP A 622 12.86 -10.64 19.04
N LYS A 623 12.74 -11.19 17.82
CA LYS A 623 12.35 -12.60 17.60
C LYS A 623 13.40 -13.35 16.79
N THR A 624 13.80 -14.51 17.28
CA THR A 624 14.65 -15.55 16.65
C THR A 624 14.05 -16.19 15.39
N ALA A 625 12.96 -15.66 14.84
CA ALA A 625 12.28 -16.24 13.69
C ALA A 625 12.67 -15.51 12.39
N CYS A 626 13.63 -16.08 11.66
CA CYS A 626 13.89 -15.74 10.25
C CYS A 626 12.59 -15.78 9.44
N MET A 627 12.32 -14.76 8.62
CA MET A 627 11.18 -14.74 7.71
C MET A 627 11.68 -14.82 6.28
N LYS A 628 11.70 -16.01 5.66
CA LYS A 628 12.17 -16.23 4.27
C LYS A 628 11.60 -15.19 3.28
N TRP A 629 10.33 -14.79 3.44
CA TRP A 629 9.69 -13.80 2.57
C TRP A 629 10.28 -12.38 2.66
N CYS A 630 11.00 -12.04 3.74
CA CYS A 630 11.66 -10.74 3.95
C CYS A 630 13.00 -10.64 3.20
N ILE A 631 13.63 -11.75 2.79
CA ILE A 631 14.96 -11.74 2.17
C ILE A 631 14.98 -10.88 0.90
N ASN A 632 14.24 -11.28 -0.15
CA ASN A 632 14.24 -10.55 -1.42
C ASN A 632 13.79 -9.08 -1.29
N PRO A 633 12.74 -8.75 -0.49
CA PRO A 633 12.37 -7.36 -0.23
C PRO A 633 13.44 -6.54 0.49
N CYS A 634 14.13 -7.10 1.51
CA CYS A 634 15.23 -6.43 2.20
C CYS A 634 16.45 -6.24 1.27
N GLU A 635 16.77 -7.23 0.44
CA GLU A 635 17.84 -7.13 -0.57
C GLU A 635 17.52 -6.02 -1.59
N CYS A 636 16.27 -5.93 -2.05
CA CYS A 636 15.90 -4.84 -2.95
C CYS A 636 15.95 -3.48 -2.24
N PHE A 637 15.58 -3.40 -0.96
CA PHE A 637 15.72 -2.15 -0.22
C PHE A 637 17.19 -1.70 -0.15
N GLU A 638 18.12 -2.62 0.15
CA GLU A 638 19.56 -2.34 0.12
C GLU A 638 20.02 -1.85 -1.26
N LYS A 639 19.63 -2.54 -2.35
CA LYS A 639 19.93 -2.10 -3.72
C LYS A 639 19.39 -0.71 -4.03
N TRP A 640 18.18 -0.40 -3.57
CA TRP A 640 17.60 0.94 -3.75
C TRP A 640 18.42 2.00 -3.01
N VAL A 641 18.87 1.73 -1.78
CA VAL A 641 19.75 2.65 -1.04
C VAL A 641 21.06 2.88 -1.80
N GLU A 642 21.71 1.81 -2.28
CA GLU A 642 22.93 1.92 -3.09
C GLU A 642 22.71 2.78 -4.33
N GLN A 643 21.56 2.61 -5.00
CA GLN A 643 21.20 3.40 -6.16
C GLN A 643 20.98 4.88 -5.80
N LYS A 644 20.33 5.19 -4.68
CA LYS A 644 20.19 6.58 -4.20
C LYS A 644 21.51 7.21 -3.80
N GLN A 645 22.46 6.43 -3.28
CA GLN A 645 23.82 6.91 -3.03
C GLN A 645 24.56 7.25 -4.33
N LYS A 646 24.40 6.43 -5.39
CA LYS A 646 24.97 6.71 -6.73
C LYS A 646 24.34 7.96 -7.37
N GLU A 647 23.01 8.07 -7.30
CA GLU A 647 22.27 9.25 -7.77
C GLU A 647 22.78 10.52 -7.06
N TRP A 648 22.85 10.49 -5.71
CA TRP A 648 23.34 11.61 -4.92
C TRP A 648 24.77 12.01 -5.30
N GLY A 649 25.66 11.04 -5.57
CA GLY A 649 27.02 11.35 -6.00
C GLY A 649 27.08 12.26 -7.24
N LYS A 650 26.22 12.01 -8.24
CA LYS A 650 26.14 12.84 -9.45
C LYS A 650 25.44 14.17 -9.22
N ILE A 651 24.37 14.17 -8.43
CA ILE A 651 23.66 15.40 -8.03
C ILE A 651 24.60 16.33 -7.29
N LYS A 652 25.29 15.82 -6.28
CA LYS A 652 26.27 16.58 -5.50
C LYS A 652 27.44 17.05 -6.34
N HIS A 653 27.93 16.24 -7.28
CA HIS A 653 28.98 16.67 -8.21
C HIS A 653 28.56 17.91 -8.99
N HIS A 654 27.34 17.95 -9.54
CA HIS A 654 26.81 19.13 -10.23
C HIS A 654 26.66 20.34 -9.30
N PHE A 655 26.11 20.12 -8.09
CA PHE A 655 26.01 21.17 -7.06
C PHE A 655 27.38 21.78 -6.72
N ASP A 656 28.42 20.95 -6.65
CA ASP A 656 29.79 21.40 -6.37
C ASP A 656 30.43 22.18 -7.54
N GLN A 657 29.88 22.13 -8.76
CA GLN A 657 30.32 22.96 -9.90
C GLN A 657 29.78 24.40 -9.84
N GLN A 658 28.78 24.68 -9.00
CA GLN A 658 28.20 26.01 -8.86
C GLN A 658 29.25 26.98 -8.28
N LYS A 659 29.78 27.85 -9.14
CA LYS A 659 30.87 28.80 -8.82
C LYS A 659 30.41 29.94 -7.90
N ASN A 660 29.11 30.20 -7.86
CA ASN A 660 28.48 31.21 -7.01
C ASN A 660 28.33 30.80 -5.51
N LEU A 661 28.77 29.59 -5.12
CA LEU A 661 28.74 29.12 -3.73
C LEU A 661 30.14 28.68 -3.27
N GLU A 662 30.70 29.32 -2.24
CA GLU A 662 31.99 28.94 -1.68
C GLU A 662 31.90 27.66 -0.81
N GLY A 663 33.03 26.99 -0.58
CA GLY A 663 33.07 25.63 -0.01
C GLY A 663 32.32 25.44 1.34
N SER A 664 32.40 26.41 2.27
CA SER A 664 31.68 26.34 3.55
C SER A 664 30.20 26.72 3.46
N GLU A 665 29.84 27.52 2.44
CA GLU A 665 28.48 27.97 2.18
C GLU A 665 27.63 26.84 1.61
N ARG A 666 28.20 25.99 0.75
CA ARG A 666 27.50 24.85 0.12
C ARG A 666 26.80 23.93 1.12
N ASN A 667 27.52 23.49 2.16
CA ASN A 667 26.97 22.61 3.18
C ASN A 667 25.95 23.35 4.06
N THR A 668 26.20 24.62 4.36
CA THR A 668 25.26 25.46 5.12
C THR A 668 23.95 25.66 4.36
N THR A 669 24.02 25.97 3.06
CA THR A 669 22.89 26.13 2.14
C THR A 669 22.11 24.84 2.01
N LEU A 670 22.76 23.70 1.77
CA LEU A 670 22.09 22.39 1.69
C LEU A 670 21.33 22.06 2.98
N ASN A 671 21.94 22.31 4.14
CA ASN A 671 21.33 22.05 5.45
C ASN A 671 20.12 22.95 5.69
N TYR A 672 20.26 24.25 5.41
CA TYR A 672 19.17 25.21 5.52
C TYR A 672 18.01 24.82 4.60
N TYR A 673 18.31 24.48 3.34
CA TYR A 673 17.31 24.10 2.35
C TYR A 673 16.51 22.86 2.79
N LEU A 674 17.18 21.80 3.25
CA LEU A 674 16.49 20.61 3.76
C LEU A 674 15.65 20.90 5.01
N LYS A 675 16.12 21.79 5.88
CA LYS A 675 15.37 22.21 7.06
C LYS A 675 14.12 22.98 6.68
N GLU A 676 14.24 24.04 5.89
CA GLU A 676 13.11 24.91 5.58
C GLU A 676 12.07 24.22 4.68
N PHE A 677 12.51 23.42 3.69
CA PHE A 677 11.60 22.88 2.68
C PHE A 677 11.20 21.41 2.90
N PHE A 678 11.99 20.63 3.66
CA PHE A 678 11.77 19.18 3.78
C PHE A 678 11.60 18.66 5.22
N GLU A 679 11.71 19.48 6.26
CA GLU A 679 11.60 19.03 7.66
C GLU A 679 10.29 18.28 7.93
N GLU A 680 9.14 18.80 7.49
CA GLU A 680 7.84 18.13 7.65
C GLU A 680 7.76 16.80 6.90
N LYS A 681 8.38 16.71 5.72
CA LYS A 681 8.39 15.48 4.93
C LYS A 681 9.33 14.44 5.53
N ILE A 682 10.48 14.86 6.05
CA ILE A 682 11.40 14.05 6.86
C ILE A 682 10.66 13.55 8.12
N LYS A 683 9.94 14.42 8.82
CA LYS A 683 9.10 14.06 9.97
C LYS A 683 8.07 12.99 9.61
N LYS A 684 7.41 13.12 8.46
CA LYS A 684 6.47 12.11 7.95
C LYS A 684 7.15 10.78 7.60
N ALA A 685 8.37 10.82 7.07
CA ALA A 685 9.12 9.63 6.68
C ALA A 685 9.65 8.83 7.88
N TYR A 686 10.20 9.52 8.88
CA TYR A 686 10.97 8.91 9.96
C TYR A 686 10.27 8.93 11.33
N GLY A 687 9.20 9.72 11.46
CA GLY A 687 8.56 10.02 12.75
C GLY A 687 9.22 11.19 13.47
N GLU A 688 8.51 11.74 14.46
CA GLU A 688 8.90 12.98 15.13
C GLU A 688 10.24 12.88 15.88
N ASP A 689 10.42 11.85 16.70
CA ASP A 689 11.63 11.69 17.51
C ASP A 689 12.86 11.49 16.63
N LYS A 690 12.71 10.70 15.56
CA LYS A 690 13.81 10.44 14.63
C LYS A 690 14.14 11.68 13.81
N CYS A 691 13.13 12.42 13.35
CA CYS A 691 13.34 13.70 12.68
C CYS A 691 14.14 14.66 13.57
N LYS A 692 13.78 14.83 14.85
CA LYS A 692 14.55 15.66 15.80
C LYS A 692 16.00 15.20 15.91
N GLU A 693 16.24 13.89 16.02
CA GLU A 693 17.60 13.32 16.05
C GLU A 693 18.38 13.62 14.75
N LEU A 694 17.75 13.43 13.59
CA LEU A 694 18.36 13.68 12.29
C LEU A 694 18.69 15.17 12.13
N MET A 695 17.76 16.06 12.45
CA MET A 695 17.94 17.52 12.37
C MET A 695 19.04 18.02 13.30
N GLN A 696 19.17 17.45 14.52
CA GLN A 696 20.28 17.78 15.41
C GLN A 696 21.64 17.36 14.85
N LYS A 697 21.71 16.20 14.19
CA LYS A 697 22.95 15.73 13.57
C LYS A 697 23.33 16.54 12.34
N ILE A 698 22.35 16.92 11.52
CA ILE A 698 22.52 17.84 10.39
C ILE A 698 23.09 19.19 10.88
N LYS A 699 22.53 19.76 11.96
CA LYS A 699 23.05 21.00 12.58
C LYS A 699 24.51 20.89 13.05
N LYS A 700 24.93 19.72 13.57
CA LYS A 700 26.32 19.51 14.04
C LYS A 700 27.33 19.46 12.89
N ILE A 701 26.96 18.92 11.74
CA ILE A 701 27.82 18.88 10.55
C ILE A 701 28.15 20.31 10.09
N ALA A 702 27.15 21.20 10.08
CA ALA A 702 27.31 22.62 9.72
C ALA A 702 28.37 23.36 10.56
N GLY A 703 28.55 22.97 11.84
CA GLY A 703 29.46 23.66 12.76
C GLY A 703 30.91 23.18 12.76
N SER A 704 31.28 22.15 11.97
CA SER A 704 32.53 21.38 12.20
C SER A 704 33.56 21.34 11.04
N GLN A 705 33.32 21.95 9.88
CA GLN A 705 34.21 21.77 8.72
C GLN A 705 35.15 22.94 8.43
N LYS A 706 36.42 22.60 8.10
CA LYS A 706 37.47 23.50 7.59
C LYS A 706 37.54 23.43 6.05
N ILE A 707 37.97 24.54 5.45
CA ILE A 707 38.07 24.83 4.01
C ILE A 707 38.90 23.75 3.27
N GLY A 708 38.32 23.10 2.24
CA GLY A 708 38.98 22.13 1.35
C GLY A 708 37.98 21.29 0.51
N HIS A 709 38.44 20.71 -0.61
CA HIS A 709 37.62 20.01 -1.63
C HIS A 709 36.54 19.08 -1.03
N THR A 710 35.30 19.33 -1.41
CA THR A 710 34.06 18.82 -0.78
C THR A 710 33.62 17.44 -1.26
N GLU A 711 34.28 16.84 -2.26
CA GLU A 711 33.89 15.56 -2.88
C GLU A 711 33.72 14.43 -1.84
N HIS A 712 34.50 14.47 -0.75
CA HIS A 712 34.47 13.51 0.36
C HIS A 712 33.92 14.05 1.69
N SER A 713 33.42 15.28 1.74
CA SER A 713 32.86 15.88 2.97
C SER A 713 31.55 15.19 3.39
N GLU A 714 31.33 15.00 4.70
CA GLU A 714 30.02 14.58 5.23
C GLU A 714 28.99 15.69 4.97
N ASP A 715 27.80 15.32 4.50
CA ASP A 715 26.68 16.24 4.19
C ASP A 715 25.35 15.68 4.72
N ALA A 716 24.31 16.51 4.78
CA ALA A 716 23.01 16.11 5.33
C ALA A 716 22.31 14.99 4.56
N ILE A 717 22.44 14.93 3.23
CA ILE A 717 21.82 13.86 2.43
C ILE A 717 22.54 12.54 2.69
N LYS A 718 23.87 12.51 2.77
CA LYS A 718 24.64 11.33 3.18
C LYS A 718 24.17 10.82 4.54
N PHE A 719 23.82 11.71 5.46
CA PHE A 719 23.30 11.31 6.76
C PHE A 719 21.90 10.65 6.68
N LEU A 720 21.00 11.18 5.85
CA LEU A 720 19.70 10.55 5.58
C LEU A 720 19.86 9.19 4.88
N LEU A 721 20.68 9.10 3.83
CA LEU A 721 20.94 7.85 3.12
C LEU A 721 21.62 6.80 3.99
N LYS A 722 22.48 7.22 4.92
CA LYS A 722 23.08 6.32 5.93
C LYS A 722 22.03 5.75 6.88
N HIS A 723 21.02 6.54 7.24
CA HIS A 723 19.90 6.03 8.02
C HIS A 723 19.10 4.97 7.26
N GLU A 724 18.85 5.18 5.96
CA GLU A 724 18.22 4.15 5.11
C GLU A 724 19.08 2.89 5.00
N GLU A 725 20.39 3.05 4.82
CA GLU A 725 21.34 1.94 4.78
C GLU A 725 21.32 1.12 6.08
N ASP A 726 21.35 1.79 7.24
CA ASP A 726 21.29 1.14 8.54
C ASP A 726 19.99 0.32 8.72
N GLU A 727 18.86 0.80 8.20
CA GLU A 727 17.60 0.07 8.22
C GLU A 727 17.57 -1.12 7.25
N ALA A 728 18.05 -0.93 6.01
CA ALA A 728 18.16 -1.99 5.02
C ALA A 728 19.06 -3.12 5.52
N GLU A 729 20.21 -2.77 6.11
CA GLU A 729 21.10 -3.74 6.73
C GLU A 729 20.47 -4.44 7.95
N SER A 730 19.70 -3.72 8.76
CA SER A 730 18.98 -4.35 9.87
C SER A 730 17.93 -5.33 9.36
N CYS A 731 17.26 -5.00 8.25
CA CYS A 731 16.28 -5.84 7.57
C CYS A 731 16.92 -7.17 7.14
N LEU A 732 18.10 -7.11 6.49
CA LEU A 732 18.87 -8.27 6.04
C LEU A 732 19.42 -9.12 7.18
N LYS A 733 20.02 -8.50 8.20
CA LYS A 733 20.61 -9.23 9.35
C LYS A 733 19.57 -10.04 10.11
N ASN A 734 18.33 -9.57 10.18
CA ASN A 734 17.23 -10.33 10.78
C ASN A 734 16.91 -11.63 9.99
N GLN A 735 17.50 -11.83 8.79
CA GLN A 735 17.30 -13.00 7.94
C GLN A 735 18.55 -13.87 7.77
N GLU A 736 19.75 -13.45 8.21
CA GLU A 736 21.02 -14.19 8.07
C GLU A 736 21.21 -15.28 9.16
N GLN A 737 20.16 -15.97 9.63
CA GLN A 737 20.32 -17.15 10.49
C GLN A 737 20.49 -18.41 9.63
N ASP A 738 21.55 -19.18 9.91
CA ASP A 738 22.16 -20.20 9.04
C ASP A 738 21.29 -21.40 8.64
N GLU A 739 20.05 -21.51 9.08
CA GLU A 739 19.05 -22.41 8.51
C GLU A 739 17.69 -21.82 8.90
N CYS A 740 16.97 -21.21 7.96
CA CYS A 740 15.55 -20.91 8.20
C CYS A 740 14.84 -22.26 7.99
N PRO A 741 14.40 -22.96 9.05
CA PRO A 741 14.02 -24.37 8.96
C PRO A 741 12.94 -24.59 7.90
N ASP A 742 13.11 -25.65 7.10
CA ASP A 742 12.10 -26.13 6.16
C ASP A 742 11.11 -27.01 6.92
N GLU A 743 9.89 -26.48 7.06
CA GLU A 743 8.69 -27.09 7.65
C GLU A 743 8.67 -27.34 9.17
N GLU A 744 7.48 -27.02 9.72
CA GLU A 744 6.85 -27.48 10.97
C GLU A 744 7.77 -27.99 12.09
N SER A 745 8.07 -27.12 13.06
CA SER A 745 8.19 -27.56 14.45
C SER A 745 7.48 -26.59 15.39
N GLU A 746 6.80 -27.21 16.35
CA GLU A 746 5.95 -26.61 17.36
C GLU A 746 6.74 -25.65 18.26
N ASP A 747 6.04 -24.59 18.69
CA ASP A 747 6.55 -23.57 19.58
C ASP A 747 6.89 -24.21 20.96
N GLU A 748 8.16 -24.54 21.22
CA GLU A 748 8.69 -24.67 22.59
C GLU A 748 9.40 -23.36 22.98
N ASP A 749 8.72 -22.53 23.79
CA ASP A 749 9.37 -21.45 24.53
C ASP A 749 9.25 -21.78 26.04
N GLU A 750 10.35 -22.27 26.63
CA GLU A 750 10.56 -22.29 28.09
C GLU A 750 11.14 -20.95 28.58
N ASP A 751 10.51 -20.47 29.65
CA ASP A 751 10.99 -19.69 30.79
C ASP A 751 11.54 -18.25 30.65
N GLU A 752 10.94 -17.37 31.47
CA GLU A 752 11.41 -16.03 31.80
C GLU A 752 12.76 -16.07 32.51
N GLU A 753 13.82 -15.50 31.92
CA GLU A 753 15.04 -15.18 32.68
C GLU A 753 14.83 -14.01 33.67
N PRO A 754 15.44 -14.04 34.87
CA PRO A 754 15.20 -13.05 35.92
C PRO A 754 15.85 -11.70 35.61
N ARG A 755 15.16 -10.62 35.97
CA ARG A 755 15.72 -9.25 35.92
C ARG A 755 16.72 -9.05 37.07
N ALA A 756 18.01 -9.02 36.76
CA ALA A 756 19.04 -8.63 37.72
C ALA A 756 19.28 -7.11 37.73
N HIS A 757 19.49 -6.54 38.92
CA HIS A 757 19.84 -5.13 39.11
C HIS A 757 21.29 -4.88 38.69
N ASN A 758 21.56 -3.80 37.96
CA ASN A 758 22.91 -3.44 37.53
C ASN A 758 23.71 -2.91 38.74
N PRO A 759 24.79 -3.59 39.19
CA PRO A 759 25.55 -3.20 40.37
C PRO A 759 26.38 -1.92 40.17
N CYS A 760 26.45 -1.40 38.95
CA CYS A 760 27.25 -0.22 38.59
C CYS A 760 26.48 1.11 38.60
N VAL A 761 25.26 1.15 39.16
CA VAL A 761 24.45 2.38 39.26
C VAL A 761 24.08 2.62 40.72
N ASP A 762 24.25 3.86 41.19
CA ASP A 762 23.83 4.26 42.53
C ASP A 762 22.33 4.01 42.74
N LYS A 763 21.98 3.56 43.95
CA LYS A 763 20.68 2.96 44.33
C LYS A 763 19.42 3.82 44.10
N ASN A 764 19.54 5.02 43.56
CA ASN A 764 18.44 5.98 43.38
C ASN A 764 18.10 6.34 41.91
N ASP A 765 18.74 5.76 40.89
CA ASP A 765 18.35 6.06 39.49
C ASP A 765 17.52 4.91 38.89
N SER A 766 16.20 5.14 38.76
CA SER A 766 15.21 4.15 38.33
C SER A 766 15.19 3.88 36.81
N LYS A 767 16.31 4.05 36.10
CA LYS A 767 16.39 3.75 34.67
C LYS A 767 16.97 2.37 34.43
N PHE A 768 16.07 1.38 34.35
CA PHE A 768 16.39 0.08 33.80
C PHE A 768 16.68 0.21 32.30
N VAL A 769 17.95 0.27 31.92
CA VAL A 769 18.36 0.12 30.52
C VAL A 769 18.64 -1.36 30.29
N LYS A 770 17.92 -1.98 29.35
CA LYS A 770 18.16 -3.38 29.00
C LYS A 770 19.58 -3.51 28.47
N VAL A 771 20.35 -4.47 28.98
CA VAL A 771 21.73 -4.75 28.52
C VAL A 771 21.78 -4.90 26.99
N LYS A 772 20.73 -5.48 26.39
CA LYS A 772 20.55 -5.58 24.93
C LYS A 772 20.53 -4.20 24.23
N GLU A 773 20.00 -3.14 24.83
CA GLU A 773 20.01 -1.80 24.22
C GLU A 773 21.38 -1.12 24.30
N ILE A 774 22.10 -1.29 25.41
CA ILE A 774 23.49 -0.82 25.54
C ILE A 774 24.39 -1.58 24.57
N ALA A 775 24.25 -2.90 24.49
CA ALA A 775 24.96 -3.72 23.51
C ALA A 775 24.63 -3.31 22.06
N LYS A 776 23.36 -3.00 21.75
CA LYS A 776 22.95 -2.44 20.44
C LYS A 776 23.66 -1.10 20.16
N LYS A 777 23.77 -0.21 21.16
CA LYS A 777 24.43 1.10 21.02
C LYS A 777 25.95 0.96 20.85
N MET A 778 26.59 0.10 21.64
CA MET A 778 28.01 -0.22 21.54
C MET A 778 28.35 -0.90 20.20
N HIS A 779 27.51 -1.83 19.73
CA HIS A 779 27.67 -2.46 18.41
C HIS A 779 27.55 -1.45 17.26
N ARG A 780 26.59 -0.51 17.36
CA ARG A 780 26.44 0.60 16.40
C ARG A 780 27.66 1.52 16.42
N GLU A 781 28.18 1.86 17.59
CA GLU A 781 29.38 2.70 17.72
C GLU A 781 30.66 2.02 17.24
N ALA A 782 30.83 0.72 17.52
CA ALA A 782 31.94 -0.08 17.02
C ALA A 782 31.91 -0.21 15.49
N LYS A 783 30.72 -0.44 14.90
CA LYS A 783 30.52 -0.43 13.44
C LYS A 783 30.76 0.94 12.82
N ARG A 784 30.34 2.02 13.49
CA ARG A 784 30.61 3.40 13.05
C ARG A 784 32.11 3.70 13.04
N LYS A 785 32.83 3.31 14.10
CA LYS A 785 34.31 3.42 14.17
C LYS A 785 34.99 2.60 13.07
N MET A 786 34.56 1.36 12.85
CA MET A 786 35.07 0.51 11.76
C MET A 786 34.93 1.21 10.40
N ARG A 787 33.75 1.75 10.08
CA ARG A 787 33.48 2.43 8.78
C ARG A 787 34.22 3.75 8.61
N ASN A 788 34.35 4.54 9.68
CA ASN A 788 35.15 5.78 9.64
C ASN A 788 36.63 5.50 9.33
N ASN A 789 37.10 4.28 9.62
CA ASN A 789 38.46 3.84 9.34
C ASN A 789 38.61 3.17 7.95
N THR A 790 37.50 2.92 7.22
CA THR A 790 37.51 2.31 5.88
C THR A 790 37.50 3.40 4.80
N ARG A 791 38.55 3.50 3.97
CA ARG A 791 38.58 4.41 2.80
C ARG A 791 38.07 3.68 1.54
N GLY A 792 36.89 4.04 1.01
CA GLY A 792 36.34 3.54 -0.27
C GLY A 792 34.82 3.28 -0.27
N SER A 793 34.17 3.25 -1.46
CA SER A 793 32.70 3.24 -1.60
C SER A 793 31.97 1.89 -1.40
N GLY A 794 32.68 0.81 -1.01
CA GLY A 794 32.11 -0.55 -0.99
C GLY A 794 31.68 -1.11 0.38
N GLY A 795 31.72 -0.33 1.45
CA GLY A 795 31.19 -0.75 2.77
C GLY A 795 31.76 -2.08 3.32
N ARG A 796 30.97 -2.78 4.17
CA ARG A 796 31.35 -4.05 4.83
C ARG A 796 31.55 -5.21 3.85
N ARG A 797 30.99 -5.15 2.63
CA ARG A 797 31.19 -6.18 1.58
C ARG A 797 32.65 -6.29 1.16
N ASN A 798 33.40 -5.19 1.15
CA ASN A 798 34.84 -5.20 0.87
C ASN A 798 35.67 -5.86 2.00
N LEU A 799 35.09 -5.99 3.21
CA LEU A 799 35.70 -6.66 4.36
C LEU A 799 35.16 -8.09 4.55
N ARG A 800 34.17 -8.52 3.75
CA ARG A 800 33.63 -9.88 3.76
C ARG A 800 34.60 -10.75 2.94
N ALA A 801 35.56 -11.37 3.63
CA ALA A 801 36.49 -12.29 3.00
C ALA A 801 35.74 -13.58 2.59
N ASP A 802 36.00 -14.03 1.37
CA ASP A 802 35.53 -15.31 0.86
C ASP A 802 36.70 -16.29 0.93
N ALA A 803 36.68 -17.17 1.93
CA ALA A 803 37.73 -18.17 2.14
C ALA A 803 37.91 -19.09 0.92
N SER A 804 36.87 -19.24 0.08
CA SER A 804 36.98 -20.03 -1.13
C SER A 804 37.85 -19.41 -2.21
N LYS A 805 38.09 -18.10 -2.11
CA LYS A 805 39.00 -17.32 -2.96
C LYS A 805 40.36 -17.08 -2.31
N GLY A 806 40.59 -17.62 -1.11
CA GLY A 806 41.84 -17.50 -0.39
C GLY A 806 43.00 -18.22 -1.09
N LYS A 807 44.20 -17.63 -1.05
CA LYS A 807 45.44 -18.30 -1.45
C LYS A 807 46.10 -18.91 -0.22
N TYR A 808 46.33 -20.21 -0.27
CA TYR A 808 46.92 -20.98 0.83
C TYR A 808 48.32 -21.48 0.45
N ASN A 809 49.34 -21.11 1.23
CA ASN A 809 50.77 -21.34 0.92
C ASN A 809 51.14 -22.82 0.89
N LYS A 810 50.38 -23.67 1.59
CA LYS A 810 50.55 -25.13 1.56
C LYS A 810 49.89 -25.80 0.34
N GLY A 811 49.51 -25.02 -0.68
CA GLY A 811 49.09 -25.51 -1.99
C GLY A 811 47.65 -26.07 -2.05
N VAL A 812 46.83 -25.81 -1.04
CA VAL A 812 45.44 -26.30 -1.01
C VAL A 812 44.52 -25.35 -1.77
N ASP A 813 43.64 -25.93 -2.58
CA ASP A 813 42.63 -25.18 -3.32
C ASP A 813 41.52 -24.69 -2.38
N GLY A 814 41.44 -23.37 -2.23
CA GLY A 814 40.43 -22.70 -1.44
C GLY A 814 39.01 -22.98 -1.91
N SER A 815 38.78 -23.29 -3.19
CA SER A 815 37.44 -23.50 -3.75
C SER A 815 36.63 -24.56 -2.99
N LYS A 816 37.31 -25.49 -2.31
CA LYS A 816 36.74 -26.54 -1.46
C LYS A 816 36.12 -26.05 -0.14
N LEU A 817 36.37 -24.80 0.25
CA LEU A 817 35.78 -24.14 1.42
C LEU A 817 34.50 -23.35 1.09
N LYS A 818 33.93 -23.53 -0.10
CA LYS A 818 32.75 -22.79 -0.54
C LYS A 818 31.46 -23.33 0.10
N GLY A 819 30.61 -22.42 0.56
CA GLY A 819 29.33 -22.73 1.18
C GLY A 819 29.52 -23.45 2.52
N ASP A 820 28.74 -24.50 2.76
CA ASP A 820 28.71 -25.24 4.03
C ASP A 820 30.01 -26.01 4.31
N ASN A 821 30.89 -26.13 3.31
CA ASN A 821 32.20 -26.77 3.44
C ASN A 821 33.24 -25.91 4.16
N ILE A 822 32.90 -24.70 4.62
CA ILE A 822 33.82 -23.81 5.34
C ILE A 822 34.40 -24.46 6.60
N CYS A 823 33.63 -25.33 7.26
CA CYS A 823 34.05 -26.08 8.44
C CYS A 823 35.12 -27.15 8.15
N ASN A 824 35.41 -27.45 6.89
CA ASN A 824 36.49 -28.34 6.49
C ASN A 824 37.87 -27.66 6.53
N ILE A 825 37.92 -26.39 6.97
CA ILE A 825 39.17 -25.68 7.19
C ILE A 825 40.04 -26.42 8.21
N ASN A 826 41.31 -26.58 7.88
CA ASN A 826 42.27 -27.32 8.69
C ASN A 826 43.68 -26.72 8.49
N THR A 827 44.69 -27.33 9.12
CA THR A 827 46.08 -26.84 9.13
C THR A 827 46.72 -26.69 7.73
N SER A 828 46.15 -27.35 6.71
CA SER A 828 46.59 -27.22 5.32
C SER A 828 46.11 -25.93 4.64
N HIS A 829 45.09 -25.26 5.19
CA HIS A 829 44.62 -23.94 4.76
C HIS A 829 45.33 -22.79 5.52
N SER A 830 46.57 -23.02 5.94
CA SER A 830 47.40 -22.06 6.69
C SER A 830 48.52 -21.49 5.82
N ASN A 831 48.81 -20.20 6.04
CA ASN A 831 49.90 -19.47 5.39
C ASN A 831 51.14 -19.32 6.27
N ALA A 832 51.17 -19.96 7.44
CA ALA A 832 52.29 -19.89 8.37
C ALA A 832 53.54 -20.58 7.80
N THR A 833 54.70 -19.93 7.97
CA THR A 833 56.02 -20.35 7.45
C THR A 833 57.01 -20.63 8.59
N ASP A 834 56.68 -21.55 9.50
CA ASP A 834 57.67 -22.27 10.35
C ASP A 834 57.98 -21.78 11.78
N GLN A 835 57.03 -21.16 12.49
CA GLN A 835 57.15 -21.03 13.97
C GLN A 835 55.86 -21.33 14.78
N SER A 836 54.75 -21.68 14.13
CA SER A 836 53.49 -21.99 14.82
C SER A 836 52.96 -23.34 14.34
N ASN A 837 53.26 -24.42 15.08
CA ASN A 837 52.79 -25.76 14.74
C ASN A 837 51.28 -25.95 14.98
N GLU A 838 50.69 -25.08 15.81
CA GLU A 838 49.27 -25.07 16.16
C GLU A 838 48.77 -23.63 16.42
N PRO A 839 47.44 -23.37 16.42
CA PRO A 839 46.87 -22.02 16.56
C PRO A 839 47.22 -21.30 17.86
N CYS A 840 47.65 -22.06 18.88
CA CYS A 840 47.96 -21.58 20.22
C CYS A 840 49.46 -21.67 20.56
N ASN A 841 50.34 -21.98 19.59
CA ASN A 841 51.76 -22.15 19.87
C ASN A 841 52.35 -20.90 20.55
N GLY A 842 53.00 -21.07 21.70
CA GLY A 842 53.59 -19.98 22.49
C GLY A 842 52.60 -19.09 23.26
N LYS A 843 51.30 -19.37 23.23
CA LYS A 843 50.27 -18.59 23.97
C LYS A 843 49.93 -19.14 25.35
N ASP A 844 50.50 -20.28 25.71
CA ASP A 844 50.32 -20.93 27.02
C ASP A 844 51.68 -21.23 27.68
N VAL A 845 52.52 -20.20 27.79
CA VAL A 845 53.80 -20.34 28.50
C VAL A 845 53.48 -20.41 30.00
N ASN A 846 53.77 -21.57 30.62
CA ASN A 846 53.55 -21.89 32.05
C ASN A 846 52.11 -22.26 32.47
N ASN A 847 51.27 -22.85 31.60
CA ASN A 847 49.90 -23.30 31.93
C ASN A 847 48.98 -22.19 32.50
N LYS A 848 49.24 -20.94 32.10
CA LYS A 848 48.39 -19.80 32.43
C LYS A 848 47.66 -19.37 31.18
N ARG A 849 46.42 -19.84 31.05
CA ARG A 849 45.52 -19.44 29.99
C ARG A 849 45.11 -17.97 30.21
N PHE A 850 45.79 -17.05 29.53
CA PHE A 850 45.31 -15.68 29.27
C PHE A 850 45.03 -14.84 30.54
N ASP A 851 46.05 -14.17 31.10
CA ASP A 851 45.85 -13.23 32.21
C ASP A 851 45.14 -11.94 31.71
N ILE A 852 43.82 -11.87 31.91
CA ILE A 852 43.02 -10.67 31.61
C ILE A 852 43.38 -9.58 32.63
N GLY A 853 43.97 -8.48 32.16
CA GLY A 853 44.30 -7.32 32.99
C GLY A 853 45.71 -6.75 32.80
N THR A 854 46.57 -7.41 32.02
CA THR A 854 47.88 -6.86 31.64
C THR A 854 47.77 -5.97 30.41
N ASP A 855 48.16 -4.70 30.55
CA ASP A 855 48.30 -3.77 29.43
C ASP A 855 49.40 -4.22 28.48
N TRP A 856 49.09 -4.23 27.18
CA TRP A 856 50.05 -4.53 26.13
C TRP A 856 51.14 -3.45 26.11
N LYS A 857 52.37 -3.82 26.47
CA LYS A 857 53.55 -3.00 26.20
C LYS A 857 54.09 -3.37 24.82
N GLY A 858 54.06 -2.41 23.90
CA GLY A 858 54.62 -2.57 22.56
C GLY A 858 56.12 -2.90 22.66
N GLY A 859 56.54 -3.91 21.90
CA GLY A 859 57.97 -4.24 21.78
C GLY A 859 58.74 -3.07 21.19
N THR A 860 59.83 -2.70 21.85
CA THR A 860 60.83 -1.80 21.28
C THR A 860 61.60 -2.52 20.18
N SER A 861 61.50 -1.96 18.97
CA SER A 861 62.32 -2.11 17.76
C SER A 861 62.97 -3.46 17.48
#